data_AF-A0A1I0CIK3-F1
#
_entry.id   AF-A0A1I0CIK3-F1
#
_cell.length_a   1.000
_cell.length_b   1.000
_cell.length_c   1.000
_cell.angle_alpha   90.00
_cell.angle_beta   90.00
_cell.angle_gamma   90.00
#
_symmetry.space_group_name_H-M   'P 1'
#
loop_
_entity.id
_entity.type
_entity.pdbx_description
1 polymer ?
#
loop_
_entity_poly.entity_id
_entity_poly.type
_entity_poly.pdbx_seq_one_letter_code
_entity_poly.pdbx_strand_id
1 'polypeptide(L)'
;MKNRHGSGPMRSQALSASLFILLLTSCSSVKPRPEQGTSGARSGTIAFAGPPGSVHSMDANLTAYSYVAITNGVISELGTSTPPANAIQIPEGAAIYPGLIDSHSHAISLFVPTINDSTGNPFWLNLASVNVMLQPLCPPPSCPPQQQNCTVQSNSCFSPMTTQDQVINVLKNAKPNALGWVLGWSYEPSRLSCNNASYGFLCPNNFENANSQTALAQMDAIRDDVPMMITSESGHIVYVNTKGLEQLNLCLPGSGSTKCYAPIFSPHAEQCVAQQGQLNEDLAVYAVSYILGLMNTHMRTQEDPLPVFRQLITSSTQKYSQLGFTTVQEGAASSDVIAIYLAVAKAAPLPVRMAFLNFIQHSISGPAYQKQIAIAADLREGLASSDMFLAGIKLFADGSNQGYTGAMTSPVQYTNVNKPFTDTACFPQQPYNGQTDMDANSLSKAVQWSHEKGLPVFIHTNGNLAQGNSLTALTENSQSGIRDVIVHFTMPTQEQVQSIAKAGSIGVTFLMNDFYYYYQPLCEQLLQPSGTANLYPAAWAASSGLHLGLHSDTPVTPPSPLFSMWVASSRSVQAPAWMPALLPECQQNQSNQLISRVQAIKAYTSDAAWLYNRDAPSKGVTPIGSLQNQYAGDLVVFSADPLNPATDLSTVKVLYTVHNGKIAYSDPTGSNPLIWPN
;
A
#
# COMPACT_ATOMS: atom_id res chain seq x y z
N MET A 1 -28.42 -52.15 -14.04
CA MET A 1 -29.28 -51.18 -13.32
C MET A 1 -28.43 -50.36 -12.36
N LYS A 2 -28.80 -49.10 -12.10
CA LYS A 2 -28.40 -48.22 -10.97
C LYS A 2 -26.91 -48.11 -10.58
N ASN A 3 -26.31 -47.00 -11.02
CA ASN A 3 -25.56 -45.98 -10.27
C ASN A 3 -24.68 -46.39 -9.07
N ARG A 4 -23.41 -45.91 -9.10
CA ARG A 4 -22.84 -45.05 -8.05
C ARG A 4 -21.87 -44.03 -8.69
N HIS A 5 -22.13 -42.74 -8.52
CA HIS A 5 -21.14 -41.69 -8.80
C HIS A 5 -20.24 -41.51 -7.57
N GLY A 6 -18.96 -41.21 -7.80
CA GLY A 6 -18.02 -40.75 -6.78
C GLY A 6 -17.10 -39.70 -7.39
N SER A 7 -17.41 -38.43 -7.16
CA SER A 7 -16.61 -37.29 -7.64
C SER A 7 -15.52 -36.96 -6.62
N GLY A 8 -14.29 -37.38 -6.90
CA GLY A 8 -13.11 -36.93 -6.15
C GLY A 8 -12.75 -35.47 -6.47
N PRO A 9 -12.03 -34.76 -5.57
CA PRO A 9 -11.66 -33.36 -5.78
C PRO A 9 -10.72 -33.17 -6.98
N MET A 10 -10.95 -32.11 -7.75
CA MET A 10 -10.21 -31.80 -8.97
C MET A 10 -8.88 -31.11 -8.64
N ARG A 11 -7.83 -31.38 -9.44
CA ARG A 11 -6.44 -31.03 -9.11
C ARG A 11 -6.15 -29.52 -9.21
N SER A 12 -5.69 -28.92 -8.11
CA SER A 12 -5.23 -27.52 -8.02
C SER A 12 -3.79 -27.28 -8.53
N GLN A 13 -3.32 -28.04 -9.52
CA GLN A 13 -2.00 -27.83 -10.17
C GLN A 13 -2.16 -27.46 -11.65
N ALA A 14 -2.88 -26.35 -11.93
CA ALA A 14 -3.19 -25.94 -13.31
C ALA A 14 -3.54 -24.43 -13.51
N LEU A 15 -2.72 -23.50 -13.00
CA LEU A 15 -2.70 -22.11 -13.53
C LEU A 15 -1.36 -21.76 -14.18
N SER A 16 -0.24 -21.96 -13.48
CA SER A 16 1.10 -21.49 -13.88
C SER A 16 1.70 -22.12 -15.15
N ALA A 17 1.10 -23.17 -15.72
CA ALA A 17 1.64 -23.89 -16.89
C ALA A 17 0.75 -23.78 -18.14
N SER A 18 -0.57 -23.89 -18.01
CA SER A 18 -1.49 -23.99 -19.15
C SER A 18 -1.81 -22.64 -19.80
N LEU A 19 -1.78 -21.54 -19.02
CA LEU A 19 -1.95 -20.19 -19.55
C LEU A 19 -0.70 -19.76 -20.36
N PHE A 20 0.48 -20.15 -19.88
CA PHE A 20 1.77 -19.83 -20.50
C PHE A 20 1.91 -20.36 -21.93
N ILE A 21 1.47 -21.59 -22.21
CA ILE A 21 1.63 -22.20 -23.54
C ILE A 21 0.81 -21.44 -24.60
N LEU A 22 -0.44 -21.09 -24.30
CA LEU A 22 -1.31 -20.36 -25.24
C LEU A 22 -0.85 -18.92 -25.51
N LEU A 23 -0.28 -18.24 -24.50
CA LEU A 23 0.26 -16.89 -24.66
C LEU A 23 1.63 -16.88 -25.37
N LEU A 24 2.54 -17.81 -25.04
CA LEU A 24 3.87 -17.87 -25.66
C LEU A 24 3.80 -18.22 -27.16
N THR A 25 2.87 -19.08 -27.60
CA THR A 25 2.74 -19.41 -29.03
C THR A 25 2.40 -18.23 -29.94
N SER A 26 1.93 -17.11 -29.38
CA SER A 26 1.71 -15.85 -30.10
C SER A 26 2.86 -14.83 -30.02
N CYS A 27 3.87 -15.04 -29.15
CA CYS A 27 4.91 -14.04 -28.89
C CYS A 27 6.20 -14.22 -29.72
N SER A 28 6.33 -15.29 -30.50
CA SER A 28 7.61 -15.68 -31.14
C SER A 28 7.79 -15.25 -32.61
N SER A 29 7.27 -14.09 -33.06
CA SER A 29 7.69 -13.49 -34.35
C SER A 29 7.34 -12.00 -34.59
N VAL A 30 6.88 -11.24 -33.59
CA VAL A 30 6.45 -9.85 -33.82
C VAL A 30 7.59 -8.87 -33.58
N LYS A 31 8.25 -8.40 -34.65
CA LYS A 31 9.00 -7.13 -34.59
C LYS A 31 7.99 -5.99 -34.34
N PRO A 32 8.24 -5.06 -33.39
CA PRO A 32 7.34 -3.95 -33.16
C PRO A 32 7.26 -3.07 -34.41
N ARG A 33 6.04 -2.96 -34.95
CA ARG A 33 5.70 -1.98 -35.98
C ARG A 33 5.22 -0.72 -35.24
N PRO A 34 5.62 0.50 -35.64
CA PRO A 34 5.06 1.71 -35.04
C PRO A 34 3.55 1.76 -35.30
N GLU A 35 2.74 1.82 -34.25
CA GLU A 35 1.29 1.89 -34.37
C GLU A 35 0.86 3.26 -34.87
N GLN A 36 0.18 3.30 -36.02
CA GLN A 36 -0.62 4.45 -36.46
C GLN A 36 -2.08 4.15 -36.13
N GLY A 37 -2.60 4.89 -35.15
CA GLY A 37 -3.78 4.54 -34.38
C GLY A 37 -5.14 4.55 -35.09
N THR A 38 -6.18 4.31 -34.28
CA THR A 38 -7.59 4.56 -34.62
C THR A 38 -8.21 5.56 -33.65
N SER A 39 -8.94 6.54 -34.17
CA SER A 39 -9.49 7.68 -33.43
C SER A 39 -10.78 7.37 -32.66
N GLY A 40 -10.93 7.89 -31.43
CA GLY A 40 -12.15 7.73 -30.62
C GLY A 40 -12.51 8.88 -29.66
N ALA A 41 -11.67 9.90 -29.50
CA ALA A 41 -11.94 11.10 -28.71
C ALA A 41 -11.29 12.32 -29.38
N ARG A 42 -11.78 13.54 -29.09
CA ARG A 42 -11.30 14.77 -29.76
C ARG A 42 -9.82 15.02 -29.48
N SER A 43 -9.00 15.13 -30.53
CA SER A 43 -7.62 15.62 -30.48
C SER A 43 -7.61 17.15 -30.32
N GLY A 44 -8.05 17.63 -29.16
CA GLY A 44 -8.13 19.05 -28.84
C GLY A 44 -7.30 19.41 -27.61
N THR A 45 -6.85 20.66 -27.56
CA THR A 45 -6.21 21.24 -26.37
C THR A 45 -7.24 21.40 -25.25
N ILE A 46 -7.00 20.77 -24.10
CA ILE A 46 -7.67 21.12 -22.85
C ILE A 46 -6.84 22.17 -22.12
N ALA A 47 -7.48 23.13 -21.47
CA ALA A 47 -6.81 24.12 -20.66
C ALA A 47 -7.59 24.40 -19.38
N PHE A 48 -6.88 24.79 -18.33
CA PHE A 48 -7.44 25.24 -17.06
C PHE A 48 -6.83 26.59 -16.70
N ALA A 49 -7.63 27.49 -16.13
CA ALA A 49 -7.21 28.84 -15.77
C ALA A 49 -7.85 29.29 -14.45
N GLY A 50 -7.18 30.20 -13.76
CA GLY A 50 -7.63 30.79 -12.49
C GLY A 50 -6.96 32.13 -12.20
N PRO A 51 -7.07 32.64 -10.96
CA PRO A 51 -6.40 33.87 -10.54
C PRO A 51 -4.88 33.81 -10.71
N PRO A 52 -4.18 34.96 -10.82
CA PRO A 52 -2.72 35.00 -10.90
C PRO A 52 -2.04 34.26 -9.74
N GLY A 53 -1.20 33.28 -10.07
CA GLY A 53 -0.48 32.46 -9.09
C GLY A 53 -1.21 31.18 -8.64
N SER A 54 -2.42 30.91 -9.12
CA SER A 54 -3.20 29.71 -8.76
C SER A 54 -2.72 28.40 -9.42
N VAL A 55 -1.79 28.46 -10.38
CA VAL A 55 -1.26 27.27 -11.07
C VAL A 55 0.20 27.05 -10.68
N HIS A 56 0.46 26.12 -9.77
CA HIS A 56 1.76 25.90 -9.17
C HIS A 56 2.53 24.78 -9.89
N SER A 57 3.72 25.07 -10.41
CA SER A 57 4.51 24.12 -11.21
C SER A 57 5.15 22.97 -10.43
N MET A 58 5.40 23.17 -9.13
CA MET A 58 6.33 22.35 -8.31
C MET A 58 7.73 22.17 -8.94
N ASP A 59 8.16 23.08 -9.81
CA ASP A 59 9.54 23.10 -10.31
C ASP A 59 10.56 23.46 -9.20
N ALA A 60 11.84 23.57 -9.56
CA ALA A 60 12.90 23.93 -8.62
C ALA A 60 12.73 25.34 -8.01
N ASN A 61 12.08 26.26 -8.73
CA ASN A 61 11.84 27.65 -8.32
C ASN A 61 10.47 27.88 -7.67
N LEU A 62 9.60 26.86 -7.66
CA LEU A 62 8.19 26.94 -7.30
C LEU A 62 7.39 27.92 -8.18
N THR A 63 7.72 27.99 -9.48
CA THR A 63 7.09 28.95 -10.41
C THR A 63 5.56 28.81 -10.43
N ALA A 64 4.85 29.94 -10.37
CA ALA A 64 3.39 30.00 -10.38
C ALA A 64 2.85 30.76 -11.60
N TYR A 65 1.73 30.28 -12.13
CA TYR A 65 1.09 30.74 -13.37
C TYR A 65 -0.40 31.06 -13.13
N SER A 66 -1.09 31.56 -14.16
CA SER A 66 -2.53 31.81 -14.17
C SER A 66 -3.30 30.75 -14.96
N TYR A 67 -2.64 30.03 -15.87
CA TYR A 67 -3.24 28.94 -16.64
C TYR A 67 -2.21 27.89 -17.09
N VAL A 68 -2.74 26.71 -17.44
CA VAL A 68 -2.03 25.59 -18.07
C VAL A 68 -2.84 25.06 -19.26
N ALA A 69 -2.18 24.77 -20.37
CA ALA A 69 -2.79 24.14 -21.54
C ALA A 69 -2.05 22.84 -21.92
N ILE A 70 -2.82 21.80 -22.24
CA ILE A 70 -2.36 20.45 -22.50
C ILE A 70 -2.87 20.03 -23.89
N THR A 71 -1.95 19.62 -24.76
CA THR A 71 -2.24 19.20 -26.14
C THR A 71 -1.63 17.83 -26.40
N ASN A 72 -2.41 16.90 -26.97
CA ASN A 72 -1.99 15.51 -27.22
C ASN A 72 -1.45 14.77 -25.97
N GLY A 73 -1.91 15.16 -24.79
CA GLY A 73 -1.54 14.54 -23.51
C GLY A 73 -0.25 15.04 -22.87
N VAL A 74 0.40 16.06 -23.44
CA VAL A 74 1.53 16.78 -22.81
C VAL A 74 1.20 18.25 -22.60
N ILE A 75 1.79 18.86 -21.57
CA ILE A 75 1.67 20.29 -21.32
C ILE A 75 2.34 21.04 -22.48
N SER A 76 1.56 21.87 -23.16
CA SER A 76 2.00 22.64 -24.33
C SER A 76 2.21 24.12 -24.03
N GLU A 77 1.56 24.67 -22.99
CA GLU A 77 1.68 26.08 -22.62
C GLU A 77 1.40 26.29 -21.12
N LEU A 78 2.10 27.25 -20.52
CA LEU A 78 1.93 27.75 -19.15
C LEU A 78 2.09 29.27 -19.21
N GLY A 79 1.18 30.04 -18.61
CA GLY A 79 1.18 31.50 -18.77
C GLY A 79 0.51 32.27 -17.64
N THR A 80 0.89 33.54 -17.52
CA THR A 80 0.45 34.46 -16.45
C THR A 80 -0.61 35.47 -16.91
N SER A 81 -0.92 35.51 -18.20
CA SER A 81 -1.77 36.54 -18.84
C SER A 81 -3.09 35.95 -19.37
N THR A 82 -3.34 36.01 -20.68
CA THR A 82 -4.60 35.58 -21.30
C THR A 82 -4.59 34.06 -21.53
N PRO A 83 -5.51 33.29 -20.93
CA PRO A 83 -5.63 31.85 -21.19
C PRO A 83 -6.27 31.56 -22.55
N PRO A 84 -6.18 30.32 -23.06
CA PRO A 84 -6.98 29.86 -24.18
C PRO A 84 -8.48 30.11 -23.96
N ALA A 85 -9.20 30.56 -24.98
CA ALA A 85 -10.60 31.01 -24.86
C ALA A 85 -11.59 29.90 -24.42
N ASN A 86 -11.18 28.63 -24.49
CA ASN A 86 -11.92 27.46 -24.03
C ASN A 86 -11.42 26.88 -22.70
N ALA A 87 -10.56 27.59 -21.96
CA ALA A 87 -10.02 27.12 -20.69
C ALA A 87 -11.10 27.01 -19.62
N ILE A 88 -11.11 25.88 -18.90
CA ILE A 88 -11.96 25.63 -17.74
C ILE A 88 -11.52 26.58 -16.63
N GLN A 89 -12.41 27.49 -16.23
CA GLN A 89 -12.15 28.40 -15.11
C GLN A 89 -12.33 27.63 -13.80
N ILE A 90 -11.33 27.68 -12.93
CA ILE A 90 -11.43 27.17 -11.56
C ILE A 90 -12.10 28.22 -10.65
N PRO A 91 -12.74 27.82 -9.52
CA PRO A 91 -13.30 28.76 -8.56
C PRO A 91 -12.26 29.73 -7.96
N GLU A 92 -12.72 30.86 -7.42
CA GLU A 92 -11.84 31.73 -6.62
C GLU A 92 -11.31 30.98 -5.37
N GLY A 93 -10.02 31.16 -5.07
CA GLY A 93 -9.33 30.44 -4.00
C GLY A 93 -8.86 29.01 -4.37
N ALA A 94 -9.41 28.40 -5.43
CA ALA A 94 -8.97 27.11 -5.94
C ALA A 94 -7.57 27.20 -6.57
N ALA A 95 -6.86 26.06 -6.62
CA ALA A 95 -5.48 25.98 -7.12
C ALA A 95 -5.20 24.69 -7.89
N ILE A 96 -4.23 24.75 -8.80
CA ILE A 96 -3.82 23.68 -9.71
C ILE A 96 -2.39 23.26 -9.40
N TYR A 97 -2.18 21.94 -9.31
CA TYR A 97 -0.90 21.30 -9.01
C TYR A 97 -0.62 20.17 -10.01
N PRO A 98 0.63 19.67 -10.12
CA PRO A 98 0.88 18.41 -10.82
C PRO A 98 0.03 17.28 -10.23
N GLY A 99 -0.39 16.34 -11.06
CA GLY A 99 -1.14 15.17 -10.63
C GLY A 99 -0.36 14.38 -9.58
N LEU A 100 -1.05 13.94 -8.53
CA LEU A 100 -0.37 13.32 -7.38
C LEU A 100 0.15 11.93 -7.72
N ILE A 101 1.22 11.54 -7.03
CA ILE A 101 1.94 10.28 -7.21
C ILE A 101 1.94 9.57 -5.85
N ASP A 102 1.27 8.43 -5.74
CA ASP A 102 1.38 7.59 -4.54
C ASP A 102 2.72 6.85 -4.58
N SER A 103 3.59 7.14 -3.59
CA SER A 103 5.00 6.70 -3.63
C SER A 103 5.23 5.27 -3.12
N HIS A 104 4.31 4.71 -2.32
CA HIS A 104 4.29 3.27 -2.00
C HIS A 104 2.90 2.81 -1.51
N SER A 105 2.31 1.84 -2.21
CA SER A 105 1.03 1.21 -1.87
C SER A 105 0.76 -0.06 -2.67
N HIS A 106 -0.24 -0.82 -2.22
CA HIS A 106 -0.76 -2.04 -2.85
C HIS A 106 -2.14 -1.78 -3.43
N ALA A 107 -2.21 -1.01 -4.53
CA ALA A 107 -3.46 -0.47 -5.06
C ALA A 107 -4.55 -1.52 -5.32
N ILE A 108 -4.22 -2.74 -5.74
CA ILE A 108 -5.22 -3.80 -5.95
C ILE A 108 -5.94 -4.22 -4.66
N SER A 109 -5.29 -4.05 -3.50
CA SER A 109 -5.80 -4.49 -2.20
C SER A 109 -6.82 -3.51 -1.58
N LEU A 110 -6.90 -2.26 -2.08
CA LEU A 110 -7.77 -1.19 -1.57
C LEU A 110 -9.28 -1.51 -1.57
N PHE A 111 -9.75 -2.59 -2.21
CA PHE A 111 -11.17 -2.97 -2.20
C PHE A 111 -11.46 -4.45 -1.91
N VAL A 112 -10.48 -5.25 -1.49
CA VAL A 112 -10.63 -6.70 -1.22
C VAL A 112 -11.83 -7.07 -0.35
N PRO A 113 -12.05 -6.48 0.84
CA PRO A 113 -13.21 -6.80 1.68
C PRO A 113 -14.54 -6.21 1.20
N THR A 114 -14.56 -5.42 0.13
CA THR A 114 -15.80 -4.92 -0.50
C THR A 114 -16.30 -5.80 -1.64
N ILE A 115 -15.59 -6.89 -1.95
CA ILE A 115 -16.05 -7.88 -2.92
C ILE A 115 -17.24 -8.65 -2.32
N ASN A 116 -18.34 -8.67 -3.07
CA ASN A 116 -19.53 -9.46 -2.80
C ASN A 116 -19.60 -10.66 -3.74
N ASP A 117 -20.34 -11.69 -3.36
CA ASP A 117 -20.69 -12.82 -4.23
C ASP A 117 -21.73 -12.45 -5.30
N SER A 118 -22.07 -13.41 -6.16
CA SER A 118 -23.06 -13.24 -7.24
C SER A 118 -24.50 -13.01 -6.76
N THR A 119 -24.76 -13.09 -5.44
CA THR A 119 -26.04 -12.76 -4.79
C THR A 119 -25.99 -11.44 -4.02
N GLY A 120 -24.84 -10.77 -3.99
CA GLY A 120 -24.63 -9.49 -3.30
C GLY A 120 -24.22 -9.59 -1.83
N ASN A 121 -23.90 -10.79 -1.31
CA ASN A 121 -23.41 -10.94 0.07
C ASN A 121 -21.89 -10.74 0.14
N PRO A 122 -21.35 -10.04 1.14
CA PRO A 122 -19.90 -9.83 1.26
C PRO A 122 -19.16 -11.12 1.60
N PHE A 123 -17.97 -11.30 1.02
CA PHE A 123 -17.08 -12.39 1.43
C PHE A 123 -16.42 -12.13 2.79
N TRP A 124 -16.21 -10.86 3.16
CA TRP A 124 -15.43 -10.43 4.31
C TRP A 124 -16.25 -9.61 5.31
N LEU A 125 -15.95 -9.78 6.59
CA LEU A 125 -16.42 -8.94 7.68
C LEU A 125 -15.42 -7.79 7.89
N ASN A 126 -15.91 -6.56 7.97
CA ASN A 126 -15.08 -5.42 8.38
C ASN A 126 -14.86 -5.47 9.90
N LEU A 127 -13.59 -5.52 10.32
CA LEU A 127 -13.16 -5.50 11.74
C LEU A 127 -12.32 -4.25 12.07
N ALA A 128 -12.24 -3.29 11.16
CA ALA A 128 -11.31 -2.18 11.23
C ALA A 128 -11.57 -1.21 12.40
N SER A 129 -10.47 -0.77 13.02
CA SER A 129 -10.49 0.29 14.04
C SER A 129 -10.61 1.69 13.42
N VAL A 130 -10.23 1.83 12.14
CA VAL A 130 -10.30 3.05 11.33
C VAL A 130 -10.76 2.73 9.91
N ASN A 131 -11.24 3.72 9.16
CA ASN A 131 -11.88 3.49 7.87
C ASN A 131 -10.87 3.31 6.71
N VAL A 132 -9.95 2.35 6.82
CA VAL A 132 -8.94 2.04 5.78
C VAL A 132 -9.58 1.75 4.42
N MET A 133 -10.75 1.10 4.44
CA MET A 133 -11.47 0.65 3.25
C MET A 133 -12.29 1.75 2.55
N LEU A 134 -12.17 3.00 3.00
CA LEU A 134 -12.85 4.17 2.40
C LEU A 134 -14.37 4.01 2.32
N GLN A 135 -14.96 3.20 3.22
CA GLN A 135 -16.36 2.87 3.18
C GLN A 135 -17.19 4.15 3.34
N PRO A 136 -18.28 4.33 2.57
CA PRO A 136 -19.29 5.29 2.96
C PRO A 136 -19.81 4.88 4.33
N LEU A 137 -20.30 5.86 5.05
CA LEU A 137 -20.76 5.63 6.39
C LEU A 137 -22.15 4.92 6.37
N CYS A 138 -22.35 3.92 7.25
CA CYS A 138 -23.47 3.71 8.22
C CYS A 138 -23.22 2.39 9.03
N PRO A 139 -23.92 2.10 10.16
CA PRO A 139 -23.69 0.91 11.00
C PRO A 139 -24.52 -0.32 10.58
N PRO A 140 -24.41 -1.42 11.36
CA PRO A 140 -25.28 -2.60 11.30
C PRO A 140 -26.79 -2.32 11.53
N PRO A 141 -27.67 -3.35 11.51
CA PRO A 141 -29.13 -3.22 11.66
C PRO A 141 -29.69 -2.61 12.98
N SER A 142 -28.86 -2.02 13.84
CA SER A 142 -29.24 -1.34 15.08
C SER A 142 -29.74 0.11 14.88
N CYS A 143 -30.00 0.53 13.64
CA CYS A 143 -30.17 1.93 13.26
C CYS A 143 -31.63 2.41 13.17
N PRO A 144 -31.90 3.72 13.42
CA PRO A 144 -33.25 4.28 13.35
C PRO A 144 -33.94 4.04 12.00
N PRO A 145 -35.24 3.65 11.98
CA PRO A 145 -35.94 3.29 10.74
C PRO A 145 -35.97 4.36 9.64
N GLN A 146 -35.81 5.65 9.97
CA GLN A 146 -35.85 6.72 8.98
C GLN A 146 -34.70 6.68 7.94
N GLN A 147 -33.64 5.89 8.16
CA GLN A 147 -32.47 5.81 7.26
C GLN A 147 -32.46 4.55 6.37
N GLN A 148 -33.45 3.66 6.48
CA GLN A 148 -33.37 2.30 5.94
C GLN A 148 -33.64 2.14 4.42
N ASN A 149 -34.10 3.18 3.71
CA ASN A 149 -34.58 3.07 2.32
C ASN A 149 -33.56 3.41 1.22
N CYS A 150 -32.36 3.89 1.55
CA CYS A 150 -31.28 4.24 0.59
C CYS A 150 -31.62 5.25 -0.53
N THR A 151 -32.84 5.79 -0.61
CA THR A 151 -33.30 6.77 -1.63
C THR A 151 -32.90 8.22 -1.32
N VAL A 152 -31.99 8.44 -0.38
CA VAL A 152 -31.42 9.75 -0.03
C VAL A 152 -29.90 9.61 -0.07
N GLN A 153 -29.22 10.53 -0.76
CA GLN A 153 -27.76 10.59 -0.75
C GLN A 153 -27.28 11.15 0.60
N SER A 154 -26.94 10.27 1.54
CA SER A 154 -26.34 10.64 2.83
C SER A 154 -25.21 9.69 3.23
N ASN A 155 -23.99 10.23 3.34
CA ASN A 155 -22.80 9.54 3.85
C ASN A 155 -22.84 9.45 5.39
N SER A 156 -23.85 8.80 5.96
CA SER A 156 -24.18 8.88 7.39
C SER A 156 -23.63 7.71 8.21
N CYS A 157 -23.15 7.88 9.44
CA CYS A 157 -23.18 6.86 10.51
C CYS A 157 -22.17 5.65 10.66
N PHE A 158 -20.96 5.51 10.08
CA PHE A 158 -20.12 4.27 10.21
C PHE A 158 -19.66 3.91 11.65
N SER A 159 -19.36 2.62 11.90
CA SER A 159 -18.97 2.05 13.20
C SER A 159 -17.65 1.28 13.16
N PRO A 160 -16.52 1.85 13.64
CA PRO A 160 -15.28 1.11 13.84
C PRO A 160 -15.38 0.14 15.03
N MET A 161 -14.48 -0.84 15.09
CA MET A 161 -14.27 -1.64 16.30
C MET A 161 -13.50 -0.80 17.34
N THR A 162 -13.99 -0.81 18.58
CA THR A 162 -13.38 -0.12 19.73
C THR A 162 -13.05 -1.06 20.89
N THR A 163 -13.58 -2.30 20.87
CA THR A 163 -13.26 -3.32 21.88
C THR A 163 -12.95 -4.69 21.26
N GLN A 164 -12.10 -5.47 21.92
CA GLN A 164 -11.81 -6.85 21.54
C GLN A 164 -13.07 -7.73 21.59
N ASP A 165 -13.95 -7.47 22.55
CA ASP A 165 -15.21 -8.19 22.70
C ASP A 165 -16.19 -7.93 21.54
N GLN A 166 -16.15 -6.77 20.89
CA GLN A 166 -16.94 -6.53 19.66
C GLN A 166 -16.46 -7.43 18.52
N VAL A 167 -15.15 -7.54 18.30
CA VAL A 167 -14.56 -8.43 17.29
C VAL A 167 -14.97 -9.88 17.56
N ILE A 168 -14.78 -10.36 18.79
CA ILE A 168 -15.18 -11.70 19.22
C ILE A 168 -16.68 -11.95 18.97
N ASN A 169 -17.55 -11.01 19.33
CA ASN A 169 -19.00 -11.16 19.14
C ASN A 169 -19.41 -11.15 17.67
N VAL A 170 -18.78 -10.33 16.82
CA VAL A 170 -19.05 -10.33 15.37
C VAL A 170 -18.65 -11.66 14.74
N LEU A 171 -17.46 -12.18 15.05
CA LEU A 171 -16.96 -13.45 14.53
C LEU A 171 -17.79 -14.66 15.00
N LYS A 172 -18.18 -14.67 16.28
CA LYS A 172 -19.02 -15.73 16.87
C LYS A 172 -20.40 -15.84 16.24
N ASN A 173 -21.01 -14.71 15.85
CA ASN A 173 -22.34 -14.65 15.25
C ASN A 173 -22.34 -14.62 13.71
N ALA A 174 -21.16 -14.62 13.09
CA ALA A 174 -21.01 -14.62 11.64
C ALA A 174 -21.63 -15.85 10.98
N LYS A 175 -22.19 -15.68 9.78
CA LYS A 175 -22.52 -16.82 8.90
C LYS A 175 -21.32 -17.11 7.99
N PRO A 176 -21.06 -18.38 7.61
CA PRO A 176 -20.11 -18.68 6.55
C PRO A 176 -20.54 -18.01 5.24
N ASN A 177 -19.58 -17.46 4.50
CA ASN A 177 -19.77 -16.85 3.19
C ASN A 177 -19.94 -17.90 2.07
N ALA A 178 -20.02 -17.48 0.81
CA ALA A 178 -20.20 -18.36 -0.35
C ALA A 178 -19.02 -19.33 -0.63
N LEU A 179 -17.89 -19.20 0.06
CA LEU A 179 -16.80 -20.20 0.06
C LEU A 179 -16.92 -21.22 1.20
N GLY A 180 -17.84 -21.01 2.15
CA GLY A 180 -17.93 -21.77 3.39
C GLY A 180 -17.00 -21.30 4.50
N TRP A 181 -16.46 -20.08 4.41
CA TRP A 181 -15.52 -19.49 5.38
C TRP A 181 -16.16 -18.35 6.19
N VAL A 182 -15.66 -18.12 7.42
CA VAL A 182 -15.81 -16.82 8.09
C VAL A 182 -14.51 -16.05 7.92
N LEU A 183 -14.56 -14.97 7.15
CA LEU A 183 -13.40 -14.14 6.85
C LEU A 183 -13.54 -12.76 7.52
N GLY A 184 -12.49 -12.29 8.19
CA GLY A 184 -12.42 -10.96 8.80
C GLY A 184 -11.27 -10.15 8.20
N TRP A 185 -11.46 -8.83 8.07
CA TRP A 185 -10.48 -7.93 7.46
C TRP A 185 -10.15 -6.74 8.35
N SER A 186 -8.87 -6.35 8.38
CA SER A 186 -8.31 -5.24 9.15
C SER A 186 -8.58 -5.33 10.65
N TYR A 187 -8.35 -6.48 11.25
CA TYR A 187 -8.27 -6.59 12.71
C TYR A 187 -7.03 -5.83 13.23
N GLU A 188 -7.21 -4.96 14.22
CA GLU A 188 -6.11 -4.15 14.74
C GLU A 188 -6.08 -4.14 16.27
N PRO A 189 -5.32 -5.03 16.92
CA PRO A 189 -5.37 -5.19 18.37
C PRO A 189 -4.84 -3.96 19.12
N SER A 190 -3.88 -3.21 18.56
CA SER A 190 -3.30 -2.03 19.21
C SER A 190 -4.32 -0.90 19.42
N ARG A 191 -5.39 -0.90 18.62
CA ARG A 191 -6.46 0.10 18.61
C ARG A 191 -7.79 -0.44 19.15
N LEU A 192 -7.74 -1.42 20.06
CA LEU A 192 -8.90 -1.94 20.78
C LEU A 192 -8.72 -1.85 22.30
N SER A 193 -9.82 -1.64 23.01
CA SER A 193 -9.90 -1.77 24.47
C SER A 193 -10.46 -3.13 24.92
N CYS A 194 -10.18 -3.54 26.15
CA CYS A 194 -10.68 -4.81 26.70
C CYS A 194 -11.17 -4.71 28.16
N ASN A 195 -10.86 -3.61 28.86
CA ASN A 195 -11.45 -3.21 30.14
C ASN A 195 -10.98 -1.79 30.50
N ASN A 196 -11.41 -1.25 31.64
CA ASN A 196 -11.04 0.10 32.11
C ASN A 196 -9.57 0.26 32.56
N ALA A 197 -8.72 -0.77 32.43
CA ALA A 197 -7.33 -0.80 32.90
C ALA A 197 -6.34 -1.41 31.90
N SER A 198 -6.77 -1.80 30.70
CA SER A 198 -5.89 -2.39 29.66
C SER A 198 -6.45 -2.16 28.26
N TYR A 199 -5.54 -1.92 27.32
CA TYR A 199 -5.84 -1.63 25.93
C TYR A 199 -4.70 -2.12 25.02
N GLY A 200 -4.95 -2.18 23.72
CA GLY A 200 -3.93 -2.48 22.72
C GLY A 200 -3.41 -3.91 22.77
N PHE A 201 -2.11 -4.06 22.50
CA PHE A 201 -1.36 -5.30 22.67
C PHE A 201 -1.42 -5.83 24.11
N LEU A 202 -1.70 -5.00 25.12
CA LEU A 202 -1.82 -5.44 26.52
C LEU A 202 -3.15 -6.17 26.83
N CYS A 203 -4.06 -6.32 25.86
CA CYS A 203 -5.35 -6.99 26.07
C CYS A 203 -5.26 -8.53 26.10
N PRO A 204 -5.65 -9.22 27.20
CA PRO A 204 -5.38 -10.65 27.44
C PRO A 204 -6.19 -11.63 26.57
N ASN A 205 -7.09 -11.11 25.73
CA ASN A 205 -7.95 -11.83 24.79
C ASN A 205 -7.81 -11.33 23.34
N ASN A 206 -6.81 -10.47 23.04
CA ASN A 206 -6.44 -10.13 21.67
C ASN A 206 -5.63 -11.29 21.02
N PHE A 207 -5.60 -11.37 19.69
CA PHE A 207 -5.04 -12.53 18.98
C PHE A 207 -3.50 -12.63 18.98
N GLU A 208 -2.80 -11.60 19.44
CA GLU A 208 -1.33 -11.58 19.55
C GLU A 208 -0.86 -11.77 21.00
N ASN A 209 -1.63 -11.29 21.97
CA ASN A 209 -1.33 -11.34 23.39
C ASN A 209 -1.65 -12.71 23.99
N ALA A 210 -0.68 -13.59 23.82
CA ALA A 210 -0.75 -14.95 24.26
C ALA A 210 -0.28 -15.17 25.72
N ASN A 211 -0.39 -14.16 26.60
CA ASN A 211 -0.23 -14.33 28.06
C ASN A 211 -1.27 -15.29 28.68
N SER A 212 -2.31 -15.67 27.93
CA SER A 212 -3.31 -16.67 28.30
C SER A 212 -3.29 -17.91 27.39
N GLN A 213 -3.43 -17.74 26.07
CA GLN A 213 -3.65 -18.80 25.08
C GLN A 213 -3.04 -18.42 23.71
N THR A 214 -2.88 -19.37 22.79
CA THR A 214 -2.45 -19.06 21.40
C THR A 214 -3.62 -18.57 20.53
N ALA A 215 -3.32 -17.88 19.43
CA ALA A 215 -4.33 -17.43 18.46
C ALA A 215 -5.25 -18.57 17.99
N LEU A 216 -4.68 -19.75 17.69
CA LEU A 216 -5.42 -20.96 17.33
C LEU A 216 -6.48 -21.32 18.37
N ALA A 217 -6.08 -21.39 19.65
CA ALA A 217 -6.96 -21.77 20.74
C ALA A 217 -8.03 -20.70 21.03
N GLN A 218 -7.68 -19.42 20.93
CA GLN A 218 -8.64 -18.32 21.03
C GLN A 218 -9.67 -18.35 19.89
N MET A 219 -9.24 -18.65 18.65
CA MET A 219 -10.12 -18.70 17.50
C MET A 219 -11.00 -19.96 17.46
N ASP A 220 -10.46 -21.14 17.79
CA ASP A 220 -11.27 -22.37 17.95
C ASP A 220 -12.31 -22.19 19.08
N ALA A 221 -11.97 -21.46 20.16
CA ALA A 221 -12.92 -21.09 21.23
C ALA A 221 -13.97 -20.05 20.82
N ILE A 222 -13.76 -19.30 19.72
CA ILE A 222 -14.80 -18.50 19.07
C ILE A 222 -15.71 -19.43 18.24
N ARG A 223 -15.11 -20.23 17.34
CA ARG A 223 -15.76 -21.27 16.53
C ARG A 223 -14.78 -22.36 16.10
N ASP A 224 -15.15 -23.62 16.31
CA ASP A 224 -14.46 -24.83 15.86
C ASP A 224 -15.14 -25.52 14.66
N ASP A 225 -16.31 -25.05 14.23
CA ASP A 225 -17.17 -25.71 13.23
C ASP A 225 -16.90 -25.32 11.77
N VAL A 226 -16.39 -24.11 11.53
CA VAL A 226 -16.12 -23.49 10.22
C VAL A 226 -14.64 -23.14 10.07
N PRO A 227 -14.03 -23.15 8.87
CA PRO A 227 -12.75 -22.48 8.66
C PRO A 227 -12.88 -20.96 8.87
N MET A 228 -11.96 -20.40 9.67
CA MET A 228 -11.85 -18.96 9.94
C MET A 228 -10.50 -18.40 9.48
N MET A 229 -10.51 -17.17 8.95
CA MET A 229 -9.30 -16.42 8.63
C MET A 229 -9.50 -14.91 8.85
N ILE A 230 -8.60 -14.27 9.59
CA ILE A 230 -8.69 -12.86 9.98
C ILE A 230 -7.41 -12.14 9.55
N THR A 231 -7.47 -11.09 8.74
CA THR A 231 -6.27 -10.27 8.42
C THR A 231 -6.03 -9.21 9.48
N SER A 232 -4.76 -8.92 9.80
CA SER A 232 -4.36 -7.71 10.53
C SER A 232 -4.50 -6.48 9.62
N GLU A 233 -4.77 -5.31 10.19
CA GLU A 233 -4.77 -4.03 9.45
C GLU A 233 -3.39 -3.69 8.89
N SER A 234 -2.30 -4.17 9.53
CA SER A 234 -0.93 -4.09 9.01
C SER A 234 -0.72 -4.83 7.67
N GLY A 235 -1.57 -5.80 7.31
CA GLY A 235 -1.36 -6.69 6.17
C GLY A 235 -0.26 -7.77 6.35
N HIS A 236 0.60 -7.63 7.37
CA HIS A 236 1.72 -8.53 7.67
C HIS A 236 1.33 -9.78 8.47
N ILE A 237 0.10 -9.86 9.00
CA ILE A 237 -0.37 -10.96 9.85
C ILE A 237 -1.75 -11.46 9.42
N VAL A 238 -1.96 -12.77 9.49
CA VAL A 238 -3.26 -13.45 9.33
C VAL A 238 -3.46 -14.48 10.44
N TYR A 239 -4.58 -14.42 11.15
CA TYR A 239 -4.97 -15.37 12.19
C TYR A 239 -5.92 -16.43 11.63
N VAL A 240 -5.73 -17.70 12.00
CA VAL A 240 -6.55 -18.84 11.57
C VAL A 240 -6.92 -19.76 12.74
N ASN A 241 -8.13 -20.33 12.67
CA ASN A 241 -8.52 -21.44 13.52
C ASN A 241 -8.04 -22.78 12.92
N THR A 242 -8.21 -23.90 13.64
CA THR A 242 -7.72 -25.22 13.18
C THR A 242 -8.27 -25.57 11.79
N LYS A 243 -9.55 -25.28 11.52
CA LYS A 243 -10.18 -25.56 10.22
C LYS A 243 -9.70 -24.67 9.07
N GLY A 244 -9.31 -23.43 9.36
CA GLY A 244 -8.67 -22.56 8.37
C GLY A 244 -7.29 -23.09 8.00
N LEU A 245 -6.50 -23.45 9.02
CA LEU A 245 -5.15 -24.00 8.87
C LEU A 245 -5.14 -25.33 8.09
N GLU A 246 -6.14 -26.20 8.31
CA GLU A 246 -6.36 -27.44 7.54
C GLU A 246 -6.52 -27.19 6.02
N GLN A 247 -7.09 -26.05 5.60
CA GLN A 247 -7.43 -25.78 4.19
C GLN A 247 -6.36 -25.01 3.42
N LEU A 248 -5.53 -24.21 4.11
CA LEU A 248 -4.47 -23.41 3.47
C LEU A 248 -3.32 -24.23 2.88
N ASN A 249 -3.27 -25.56 3.08
CA ASN A 249 -2.27 -26.46 2.48
C ASN A 249 -0.81 -26.00 2.72
N LEU A 250 -0.52 -25.56 3.94
CA LEU A 250 0.79 -25.08 4.35
C LEU A 250 1.74 -26.24 4.69
N CYS A 251 3.04 -26.05 4.47
CA CYS A 251 4.09 -27.01 4.81
C CYS A 251 4.40 -26.96 6.31
N LEU A 252 3.43 -27.32 7.14
CA LEU A 252 3.59 -27.31 8.59
C LEU A 252 4.58 -28.39 9.05
N PRO A 253 5.37 -28.15 10.12
CA PRO A 253 6.30 -29.13 10.67
C PRO A 253 5.56 -30.43 11.05
N GLY A 254 6.11 -31.57 10.64
CA GLY A 254 5.52 -32.89 10.86
C GLY A 254 4.39 -33.30 9.89
N SER A 255 3.91 -32.42 9.00
CA SER A 255 2.83 -32.75 8.05
C SER A 255 3.19 -33.82 7.01
N GLY A 256 4.47 -34.02 6.71
CA GLY A 256 4.96 -35.00 5.74
C GLY A 256 4.63 -34.70 4.27
N SER A 257 3.92 -33.61 3.98
CA SER A 257 3.59 -33.19 2.61
C SER A 257 4.77 -32.50 1.94
N THR A 258 4.94 -32.75 0.64
CA THR A 258 5.86 -32.00 -0.25
C THR A 258 5.10 -31.27 -1.36
N LYS A 259 3.78 -31.12 -1.23
CA LYS A 259 2.88 -30.46 -2.20
C LYS A 259 2.05 -29.35 -1.54
N CYS A 260 2.71 -28.65 -0.64
CA CYS A 260 2.19 -27.58 0.21
C CYS A 260 2.90 -26.25 -0.12
N TYR A 261 2.39 -25.13 0.39
CA TYR A 261 3.11 -23.86 0.34
C TYR A 261 4.07 -23.75 1.53
N ALA A 262 5.31 -23.32 1.28
CA ALA A 262 6.29 -22.98 2.30
C ALA A 262 6.71 -21.51 2.10
N PRO A 263 6.91 -20.75 3.18
CA PRO A 263 7.50 -19.41 3.09
C PRO A 263 8.93 -19.47 2.55
N ILE A 264 9.36 -18.36 1.96
CA ILE A 264 10.70 -18.15 1.39
C ILE A 264 11.61 -17.59 2.48
N PHE A 265 11.10 -16.63 3.26
CA PHE A 265 11.77 -16.02 4.38
C PHE A 265 11.56 -16.80 5.69
N SER A 266 12.49 -16.62 6.64
CA SER A 266 12.49 -17.15 8.02
C SER A 266 11.74 -18.48 8.25
N PRO A 267 11.93 -19.54 7.42
CA PRO A 267 10.84 -20.47 7.18
C PRO A 267 10.52 -21.38 8.37
N HIS A 268 11.50 -21.64 9.23
CA HIS A 268 11.29 -22.33 10.51
C HIS A 268 10.42 -21.52 11.47
N ALA A 269 10.65 -20.20 11.58
CA ALA A 269 9.95 -19.34 12.51
C ALA A 269 8.49 -19.13 12.07
N GLU A 270 8.26 -18.76 10.80
CA GLU A 270 6.90 -18.65 10.25
C GLU A 270 6.11 -19.96 10.38
N GLN A 271 6.71 -21.10 10.04
CA GLN A 271 6.08 -22.42 10.19
C GLN A 271 5.78 -22.80 11.65
N CYS A 272 6.58 -22.34 12.60
CA CYS A 272 6.41 -22.58 14.03
C CYS A 272 5.29 -21.71 14.62
N VAL A 273 5.23 -20.42 14.26
CA VAL A 273 4.14 -19.52 14.66
C VAL A 273 2.81 -19.91 13.97
N ALA A 274 2.85 -20.44 12.75
CA ALA A 274 1.67 -20.97 12.06
C ALA A 274 0.98 -22.13 12.79
N GLN A 275 1.73 -22.98 13.51
CA GLN A 275 1.16 -23.99 14.40
C GLN A 275 0.44 -23.40 15.62
N GLN A 276 0.70 -22.13 15.95
CA GLN A 276 0.02 -21.38 17.00
C GLN A 276 -1.20 -20.59 16.46
N GLY A 277 -1.55 -20.74 15.17
CA GLY A 277 -2.71 -20.11 14.53
C GLY A 277 -2.47 -18.68 14.05
N GLN A 278 -1.22 -18.22 14.05
CA GLN A 278 -0.82 -16.92 13.53
C GLN A 278 0.13 -17.13 12.34
N LEU A 279 -0.21 -16.55 11.20
CA LEU A 279 0.60 -16.54 9.98
C LEU A 279 1.20 -15.14 9.85
N ASN A 280 2.52 -15.02 9.76
CA ASN A 280 3.19 -13.75 9.49
C ASN A 280 3.67 -13.71 8.03
N GLU A 281 4.10 -12.53 7.56
CA GLU A 281 4.89 -12.30 6.34
C GLU A 281 4.47 -13.13 5.11
N ASP A 282 5.31 -14.04 4.61
CA ASP A 282 5.03 -14.85 3.41
C ASP A 282 3.77 -15.69 3.56
N LEU A 283 3.54 -16.31 4.73
CA LEU A 283 2.34 -17.08 5.03
C LEU A 283 1.08 -16.19 5.11
N ALA A 284 1.19 -14.95 5.60
CA ALA A 284 0.08 -14.00 5.62
C ALA A 284 -0.33 -13.58 4.20
N VAL A 285 0.63 -13.15 3.38
CA VAL A 285 0.43 -12.76 1.97
C VAL A 285 -0.10 -13.94 1.15
N TYR A 286 0.40 -15.15 1.39
CA TYR A 286 -0.12 -16.36 0.76
C TYR A 286 -1.58 -16.64 1.13
N ALA A 287 -1.96 -16.53 2.41
CA ALA A 287 -3.31 -16.85 2.85
C ALA A 287 -4.37 -15.92 2.22
N VAL A 288 -4.08 -14.61 2.14
CA VAL A 288 -4.95 -13.65 1.41
C VAL A 288 -5.00 -13.99 -0.08
N SER A 289 -3.86 -14.29 -0.70
CA SER A 289 -3.78 -14.67 -2.13
C SER A 289 -4.55 -15.95 -2.46
N TYR A 290 -4.53 -16.94 -1.57
CA TYR A 290 -5.28 -18.19 -1.68
C TYR A 290 -6.80 -17.91 -1.68
N ILE A 291 -7.28 -17.11 -0.72
CA ILE A 291 -8.69 -16.71 -0.64
C ILE A 291 -9.13 -15.92 -1.87
N LEU A 292 -8.34 -14.97 -2.36
CA LEU A 292 -8.61 -14.25 -3.62
C LEU A 292 -8.69 -15.20 -4.83
N GLY A 293 -7.84 -16.23 -4.86
CA GLY A 293 -7.90 -17.31 -5.85
C GLY A 293 -9.21 -18.10 -5.80
N LEU A 294 -9.72 -18.40 -4.60
CA LEU A 294 -11.03 -19.03 -4.42
C LEU A 294 -12.19 -18.11 -4.84
N MET A 295 -12.16 -16.83 -4.44
CA MET A 295 -13.17 -15.83 -4.80
C MET A 295 -13.25 -15.65 -6.33
N ASN A 296 -12.10 -15.54 -7.01
CA ASN A 296 -12.07 -15.44 -8.47
C ASN A 296 -12.56 -16.73 -9.13
N THR A 297 -12.19 -17.90 -8.60
CA THR A 297 -12.67 -19.20 -9.11
C THR A 297 -14.18 -19.38 -8.96
N HIS A 298 -14.76 -18.86 -7.88
CA HIS A 298 -16.20 -18.89 -7.59
C HIS A 298 -17.00 -17.98 -8.55
N MET A 299 -16.49 -16.79 -8.87
CA MET A 299 -17.23 -15.79 -9.67
C MET A 299 -16.93 -15.78 -11.17
N ARG A 300 -15.87 -16.48 -11.61
CA ARG A 300 -15.44 -16.53 -13.02
C ARG A 300 -16.53 -17.08 -13.96
N THR A 301 -16.76 -16.37 -15.07
CA THR A 301 -17.62 -16.83 -16.18
C THR A 301 -16.78 -17.27 -17.39
N GLN A 302 -17.39 -17.47 -18.57
CA GLN A 302 -16.64 -17.68 -19.81
C GLN A 302 -16.23 -16.35 -20.46
N GLU A 303 -17.01 -15.29 -20.24
CA GLU A 303 -16.78 -13.94 -20.74
C GLU A 303 -15.73 -13.19 -19.91
N ASP A 304 -15.73 -13.36 -18.58
CA ASP A 304 -14.71 -12.78 -17.69
C ASP A 304 -13.93 -13.87 -16.92
N PRO A 305 -12.64 -14.12 -17.27
CA PRO A 305 -11.78 -15.04 -16.53
C PRO A 305 -11.26 -14.48 -15.20
N LEU A 306 -11.31 -13.15 -14.98
CA LEU A 306 -10.66 -12.45 -13.87
C LEU A 306 -11.58 -11.40 -13.18
N PRO A 307 -12.86 -11.69 -12.88
CA PRO A 307 -13.81 -10.68 -12.41
C PRO A 307 -13.40 -10.02 -11.09
N VAL A 308 -12.81 -10.77 -10.15
CA VAL A 308 -12.29 -10.22 -8.89
C VAL A 308 -11.24 -9.15 -9.17
N PHE A 309 -10.22 -9.50 -9.93
CA PHE A 309 -9.09 -8.60 -10.18
C PHE A 309 -9.49 -7.42 -11.07
N ARG A 310 -10.42 -7.61 -12.01
CA ARG A 310 -11.01 -6.50 -12.78
C ARG A 310 -11.76 -5.53 -11.88
N GLN A 311 -12.62 -6.02 -10.99
CA GLN A 311 -13.35 -5.18 -10.04
C GLN A 311 -12.37 -4.42 -9.15
N LEU A 312 -11.39 -5.09 -8.54
CA LEU A 312 -10.39 -4.47 -7.69
C LEU A 312 -9.61 -3.37 -8.44
N ILE A 313 -8.96 -3.70 -9.55
CA ILE A 313 -8.11 -2.74 -10.28
C ILE A 313 -8.93 -1.53 -10.76
N THR A 314 -10.15 -1.73 -11.27
CA THR A 314 -10.98 -0.62 -11.76
C THR A 314 -11.54 0.23 -10.62
N SER A 315 -12.02 -0.37 -9.52
CA SER A 315 -12.51 0.37 -8.35
C SER A 315 -11.37 1.14 -7.67
N SER A 316 -10.21 0.53 -7.47
CA SER A 316 -9.05 1.17 -6.86
C SER A 316 -8.53 2.32 -7.69
N THR A 317 -8.23 2.11 -8.98
CA THR A 317 -7.70 3.19 -9.83
C THR A 317 -8.69 4.34 -10.01
N GLN A 318 -10.00 4.04 -10.12
CA GLN A 318 -11.03 5.07 -10.11
C GLN A 318 -11.04 5.84 -8.79
N LYS A 319 -10.88 5.17 -7.64
CA LYS A 319 -10.83 5.84 -6.33
C LYS A 319 -9.59 6.70 -6.15
N TYR A 320 -8.43 6.25 -6.59
CA TYR A 320 -7.21 7.04 -6.64
C TYR A 320 -7.38 8.32 -7.48
N SER A 321 -8.03 8.24 -8.64
CA SER A 321 -8.33 9.45 -9.44
C SER A 321 -9.34 10.41 -8.78
N GLN A 322 -10.23 9.94 -7.90
CA GLN A 322 -11.08 10.82 -7.07
C GLN A 322 -10.29 11.60 -6.01
N LEU A 323 -9.04 11.21 -5.75
CA LEU A 323 -8.20 11.70 -4.66
C LEU A 323 -7.00 12.53 -5.16
N GLY A 324 -6.98 12.91 -6.44
CA GLY A 324 -5.94 13.75 -7.03
C GLY A 324 -4.80 13.00 -7.69
N PHE A 325 -4.76 11.67 -7.57
CA PHE A 325 -3.66 10.87 -8.10
C PHE A 325 -3.78 10.64 -9.60
N THR A 326 -2.67 10.83 -10.31
CA THR A 326 -2.48 10.44 -11.72
C THR A 326 -1.46 9.33 -11.88
N THR A 327 -0.63 9.05 -10.86
CA THR A 327 0.25 7.87 -10.83
C THR A 327 0.13 7.17 -9.48
N VAL A 328 0.04 5.84 -9.51
CA VAL A 328 -0.18 4.99 -8.33
C VAL A 328 0.76 3.79 -8.37
N GLN A 329 1.24 3.32 -7.23
CA GLN A 329 2.09 2.15 -7.17
C GLN A 329 1.30 0.84 -7.04
N GLU A 330 1.90 -0.26 -7.49
CA GLU A 330 1.63 -1.60 -6.98
C GLU A 330 2.95 -2.16 -6.42
N GLY A 331 3.09 -2.10 -5.10
CA GLY A 331 4.37 -2.10 -4.40
C GLY A 331 5.02 -3.46 -4.15
N ALA A 332 4.37 -4.57 -4.51
CA ALA A 332 4.94 -5.92 -4.49
C ALA A 332 4.32 -6.80 -5.59
N ALA A 333 4.28 -6.28 -6.81
CA ALA A 333 3.66 -6.95 -7.94
C ALA A 333 4.48 -8.19 -8.36
N SER A 334 3.93 -9.40 -8.17
CA SER A 334 4.44 -10.59 -8.85
C SER A 334 4.23 -10.45 -10.37
N SER A 335 4.99 -11.19 -11.17
CA SER A 335 4.86 -11.13 -12.64
C SER A 335 3.44 -11.48 -13.13
N ASP A 336 2.72 -12.35 -12.40
CA ASP A 336 1.32 -12.68 -12.66
C ASP A 336 0.38 -11.51 -12.34
N VAL A 337 0.62 -10.76 -11.25
CA VAL A 337 -0.14 -9.54 -10.91
C VAL A 337 0.07 -8.47 -11.99
N ILE A 338 1.31 -8.25 -12.45
CA ILE A 338 1.58 -7.31 -13.56
C ILE A 338 0.83 -7.75 -14.83
N ALA A 339 0.84 -9.04 -15.17
CA ALA A 339 0.11 -9.58 -16.32
C ALA A 339 -1.42 -9.39 -16.20
N ILE A 340 -1.98 -9.50 -14.98
CA ILE A 340 -3.39 -9.22 -14.69
C ILE A 340 -3.72 -7.74 -14.91
N TYR A 341 -2.89 -6.81 -14.42
CA TYR A 341 -3.05 -5.37 -14.69
C TYR A 341 -3.02 -5.05 -16.19
N LEU A 342 -2.04 -5.59 -16.92
CA LEU A 342 -1.92 -5.43 -18.38
C LEU A 342 -3.17 -5.98 -19.11
N ALA A 343 -3.73 -7.11 -18.66
CA ALA A 343 -4.93 -7.70 -19.23
C ALA A 343 -6.20 -6.90 -18.95
N VAL A 344 -6.34 -6.31 -17.76
CA VAL A 344 -7.47 -5.42 -17.41
C VAL A 344 -7.39 -4.11 -18.19
N ALA A 345 -6.23 -3.45 -18.20
CA ALA A 345 -6.04 -2.17 -18.89
C ALA A 345 -6.16 -2.28 -20.42
N LYS A 346 -5.91 -3.46 -21.01
CA LYS A 346 -6.18 -3.74 -22.43
C LYS A 346 -7.67 -3.72 -22.78
N ALA A 347 -8.56 -4.01 -21.82
CA ALA A 347 -10.00 -3.96 -22.04
C ALA A 347 -10.56 -2.52 -21.91
N ALA A 348 -10.03 -1.74 -20.98
CA ALA A 348 -10.32 -0.31 -20.84
C ALA A 348 -9.10 0.41 -20.21
N PRO A 349 -8.63 1.55 -20.76
CA PRO A 349 -7.55 2.32 -20.17
C PRO A 349 -7.88 2.74 -18.72
N LEU A 350 -6.89 2.64 -17.84
CA LEU A 350 -7.04 3.04 -16.44
C LEU A 350 -7.08 4.58 -16.33
N PRO A 351 -7.79 5.15 -15.32
CA PRO A 351 -7.84 6.59 -15.08
C PRO A 351 -6.55 7.17 -14.48
N VAL A 352 -5.56 6.33 -14.17
CA VAL A 352 -4.25 6.67 -13.60
C VAL A 352 -3.17 5.78 -14.24
N ARG A 353 -1.92 6.24 -14.16
CA ARG A 353 -0.71 5.48 -14.48
C ARG A 353 -0.34 4.51 -13.36
N MET A 354 0.10 3.31 -13.70
CA MET A 354 0.62 2.34 -12.72
C MET A 354 2.14 2.25 -12.75
N ALA A 355 2.76 2.36 -11.57
CA ALA A 355 4.17 2.10 -11.31
C ALA A 355 4.31 0.76 -10.58
N PHE A 356 4.88 -0.25 -11.23
CA PHE A 356 5.07 -1.58 -10.62
C PHE A 356 6.43 -1.66 -9.92
N LEU A 357 6.44 -2.22 -8.71
CA LEU A 357 7.65 -2.80 -8.13
C LEU A 357 7.54 -4.31 -8.25
N ASN A 358 8.46 -4.96 -8.99
CA ASN A 358 8.38 -6.40 -9.15
C ASN A 358 8.92 -7.11 -7.91
N PHE A 359 8.07 -7.91 -7.25
CA PHE A 359 8.47 -8.79 -6.16
C PHE A 359 8.72 -10.20 -6.71
N ILE A 360 9.95 -10.70 -6.50
CA ILE A 360 10.41 -11.97 -7.05
C ILE A 360 10.29 -13.05 -5.98
N GLN A 361 9.20 -13.81 -6.03
CA GLN A 361 8.85 -14.89 -5.08
C GLN A 361 9.69 -16.17 -5.29
N HIS A 362 11.01 -16.04 -5.28
CA HIS A 362 11.97 -17.14 -5.33
C HIS A 362 13.18 -16.82 -4.45
N SER A 363 13.87 -17.86 -3.94
CA SER A 363 15.07 -17.73 -3.11
C SER A 363 16.06 -16.70 -3.68
N ILE A 364 16.18 -15.57 -2.97
CA ILE A 364 16.70 -14.30 -3.49
C ILE A 364 18.23 -14.32 -3.71
N SER A 365 18.91 -15.35 -3.20
CA SER A 365 20.35 -15.59 -3.37
C SER A 365 20.69 -16.71 -4.37
N GLY A 366 19.72 -17.19 -5.16
CA GLY A 366 19.90 -18.30 -6.11
C GLY A 366 19.81 -17.95 -7.61
N PRO A 367 20.27 -18.83 -8.53
CA PRO A 367 20.20 -18.60 -9.98
C PRO A 367 18.78 -18.39 -10.54
N ALA A 368 17.76 -18.88 -9.84
CA ALA A 368 16.36 -18.62 -10.17
C ALA A 368 16.01 -17.12 -10.06
N TYR A 369 16.51 -16.44 -9.02
CA TYR A 369 16.31 -15.01 -8.83
C TYR A 369 17.03 -14.20 -9.92
N GLN A 370 18.29 -14.52 -10.23
CA GLN A 370 19.04 -13.88 -11.34
C GLN A 370 18.31 -13.99 -12.69
N LYS A 371 17.66 -15.13 -12.96
CA LYS A 371 16.84 -15.30 -14.17
C LYS A 371 15.61 -14.38 -14.17
N GLN A 372 14.93 -14.23 -13.05
CA GLN A 372 13.75 -13.37 -12.92
C GLN A 372 14.13 -11.88 -12.98
N ILE A 373 15.28 -11.50 -12.42
CA ILE A 373 15.90 -10.17 -12.57
C ILE A 373 16.15 -9.83 -14.05
N ALA A 374 16.61 -10.78 -14.87
CA ALA A 374 16.72 -10.57 -16.31
C ALA A 374 15.34 -10.36 -16.98
N ILE A 375 14.33 -11.16 -16.61
CA ILE A 375 12.95 -11.00 -17.11
C ILE A 375 12.35 -9.65 -16.70
N ALA A 376 12.64 -9.16 -15.50
CA ALA A 376 12.23 -7.84 -15.03
C ALA A 376 12.92 -6.70 -15.81
N ALA A 377 14.16 -6.88 -16.25
CA ALA A 377 14.86 -5.93 -17.13
C ALA A 377 14.22 -5.86 -18.52
N ASP A 378 13.96 -7.01 -19.15
CA ASP A 378 13.25 -7.10 -20.43
C ASP A 378 11.85 -6.45 -20.34
N LEU A 379 11.14 -6.68 -19.22
CA LEU A 379 9.84 -6.08 -18.92
C LEU A 379 9.92 -4.56 -18.72
N ARG A 380 10.97 -4.04 -18.08
CA ARG A 380 11.20 -2.60 -17.90
C ARG A 380 11.43 -1.90 -19.23
N GLU A 381 12.21 -2.48 -20.14
CA GLU A 381 12.40 -1.91 -21.48
C GLU A 381 11.09 -1.96 -22.28
N GLY A 382 10.41 -3.12 -22.31
CA GLY A 382 9.15 -3.30 -23.03
C GLY A 382 8.00 -2.41 -22.56
N LEU A 383 8.02 -1.96 -21.30
CA LEU A 383 7.02 -1.06 -20.70
C LEU A 383 7.51 0.38 -20.50
N ALA A 384 8.70 0.76 -20.99
CA ALA A 384 9.33 2.03 -20.65
C ALA A 384 8.48 3.27 -21.01
N SER A 385 7.76 3.22 -22.14
CA SER A 385 6.95 4.31 -22.70
C SER A 385 5.44 4.19 -22.43
N SER A 386 5.06 3.43 -21.40
CA SER A 386 3.67 3.04 -21.11
C SER A 386 3.10 3.77 -19.87
N ASP A 387 1.78 3.93 -19.83
CA ASP A 387 1.04 4.29 -18.59
C ASP A 387 1.00 3.13 -17.56
N MET A 388 1.74 2.05 -17.81
CA MET A 388 1.96 0.91 -16.94
C MET A 388 3.42 0.51 -17.08
N PHE A 389 4.28 0.87 -16.11
CA PHE A 389 5.74 0.72 -16.21
C PHE A 389 6.37 0.07 -14.98
N LEU A 390 7.52 -0.59 -15.13
CA LEU A 390 8.28 -1.12 -14.01
C LEU A 390 9.21 -0.05 -13.42
N ALA A 391 8.92 0.39 -12.19
CA ALA A 391 9.70 1.40 -11.47
C ALA A 391 10.97 0.81 -10.83
N GLY A 392 10.93 -0.45 -10.34
CA GLY A 392 12.06 -1.14 -9.72
C GLY A 392 11.74 -2.56 -9.26
N ILE A 393 12.64 -3.13 -8.47
CA ILE A 393 12.45 -4.41 -7.76
C ILE A 393 12.06 -4.13 -6.31
N LYS A 394 11.00 -4.78 -5.79
CA LYS A 394 10.68 -4.74 -4.35
C LYS A 394 11.53 -5.78 -3.62
N LEU A 395 12.22 -5.34 -2.58
CA LEU A 395 12.91 -6.19 -1.59
C LEU A 395 12.26 -5.99 -0.22
N PHE A 396 12.33 -7.01 0.62
CA PHE A 396 11.95 -6.93 2.03
C PHE A 396 13.19 -7.24 2.87
N ALA A 397 13.60 -6.29 3.73
CA ALA A 397 14.67 -6.52 4.69
C ALA A 397 14.13 -7.06 6.03
N ASP A 398 12.89 -6.70 6.37
CA ASP A 398 12.09 -7.15 7.50
C ASP A 398 10.59 -6.87 7.26
N GLY A 399 9.75 -7.33 8.19
CA GLY A 399 8.29 -7.17 8.19
C GLY A 399 7.78 -5.91 8.90
N SER A 400 6.88 -6.07 9.87
CA SER A 400 6.15 -4.98 10.54
C SER A 400 6.53 -4.82 12.02
N ASN A 401 6.54 -3.57 12.49
CA ASN A 401 6.73 -3.27 13.91
C ASN A 401 5.50 -3.65 14.74
N GLN A 402 4.29 -3.53 14.19
CA GLN A 402 3.04 -4.00 14.80
C GLN A 402 3.09 -5.51 15.05
N GLY A 403 3.49 -6.29 14.03
CA GLY A 403 3.57 -7.75 14.12
C GLY A 403 4.81 -8.30 14.80
N TYR A 404 5.56 -7.44 15.51
CA TYR A 404 6.85 -7.73 16.16
C TYR A 404 7.98 -8.22 15.23
N THR A 405 7.75 -8.36 13.91
CA THR A 405 8.70 -8.92 12.96
C THR A 405 9.78 -7.94 12.52
N GLY A 406 9.52 -6.62 12.55
CA GLY A 406 10.50 -5.58 12.21
C GLY A 406 11.81 -5.72 13.00
N ALA A 407 12.95 -5.74 12.31
CA ALA A 407 14.24 -6.17 12.85
C ALA A 407 14.98 -5.06 13.60
N MET A 408 15.12 -5.23 14.91
CA MET A 408 15.62 -4.22 15.83
C MET A 408 17.07 -4.49 16.28
N THR A 409 17.81 -3.42 16.58
CA THR A 409 19.10 -3.46 17.25
C THR A 409 19.28 -2.27 18.19
N SER A 410 20.16 -2.42 19.18
CA SER A 410 20.44 -1.41 20.21
C SER A 410 20.70 -0.02 19.59
N PRO A 411 20.06 1.07 20.07
CA PRO A 411 19.29 1.17 21.31
C PRO A 411 17.80 0.79 21.20
N VAL A 412 17.30 0.36 20.04
CA VAL A 412 15.88 0.00 19.85
C VAL A 412 15.67 -1.48 20.13
N GLN A 413 14.66 -1.79 20.95
CA GLN A 413 14.24 -3.15 21.27
C GLN A 413 12.73 -3.20 21.51
N TYR A 414 12.14 -4.39 21.39
CA TYR A 414 10.76 -4.62 21.84
C TYR A 414 10.70 -4.70 23.38
N THR A 415 9.59 -4.25 23.96
CA THR A 415 9.37 -4.18 25.42
C THR A 415 8.40 -5.25 25.92
N ASN A 416 7.22 -5.39 25.32
CA ASN A 416 6.20 -6.37 25.70
C ASN A 416 6.08 -7.48 24.66
N VAL A 417 7.11 -8.33 24.55
CA VAL A 417 7.17 -9.44 23.59
C VAL A 417 6.18 -10.56 23.98
N ASN A 418 5.27 -10.90 23.07
CA ASN A 418 4.22 -11.90 23.30
C ASN A 418 4.69 -13.36 23.12
N LYS A 419 3.90 -14.31 23.64
CA LYS A 419 4.25 -15.75 23.73
C LYS A 419 4.78 -16.43 22.47
N PRO A 420 4.24 -16.27 21.24
CA PRO A 420 4.82 -16.93 20.06
C PRO A 420 6.29 -16.52 19.87
N PHE A 421 6.65 -15.28 20.21
CA PHE A 421 7.98 -14.72 20.09
C PHE A 421 8.91 -14.99 21.29
N THR A 422 8.37 -15.41 22.45
CA THR A 422 9.16 -15.91 23.59
C THR A 422 9.32 -17.44 23.58
N ASP A 423 8.69 -18.14 22.66
CA ASP A 423 8.91 -19.58 22.43
C ASP A 423 10.31 -19.82 21.83
N THR A 424 11.21 -20.39 22.63
CA THR A 424 12.59 -20.67 22.23
C THR A 424 12.74 -21.78 21.20
N ALA A 425 11.68 -22.56 20.92
CA ALA A 425 11.67 -23.50 19.81
C ALA A 425 11.41 -22.79 18.47
N CYS A 426 10.62 -21.71 18.46
CA CYS A 426 10.42 -20.86 17.29
C CYS A 426 11.55 -19.82 17.13
N PHE A 427 11.96 -19.19 18.24
CA PHE A 427 12.91 -18.06 18.29
C PHE A 427 14.01 -18.30 19.33
N PRO A 428 15.11 -19.00 18.96
CA PRO A 428 16.15 -19.38 19.91
C PRO A 428 17.05 -18.20 20.37
N GLN A 429 17.07 -17.09 19.62
CA GLN A 429 17.69 -15.84 20.05
C GLN A 429 16.74 -15.09 21.00
N GLN A 430 17.18 -14.88 22.24
CA GLN A 430 16.42 -14.14 23.26
C GLN A 430 17.31 -13.10 23.98
N PRO A 431 16.79 -11.93 24.37
CA PRO A 431 15.42 -11.46 24.13
C PRO A 431 15.14 -11.25 22.63
N TYR A 432 13.95 -11.65 22.19
CA TYR A 432 13.54 -11.51 20.80
C TYR A 432 13.49 -10.04 20.37
N ASN A 433 14.00 -9.75 19.17
CA ASN A 433 14.18 -8.38 18.67
C ASN A 433 13.79 -8.24 17.18
N GLY A 434 12.75 -8.97 16.76
CA GLY A 434 12.35 -9.06 15.34
C GLY A 434 13.21 -10.05 14.53
N GLN A 435 12.98 -10.08 13.21
CA GLN A 435 13.73 -10.90 12.25
C GLN A 435 13.96 -10.16 10.95
N THR A 436 15.11 -10.40 10.33
CA THR A 436 15.37 -9.97 8.95
C THR A 436 14.88 -11.04 7.98
N ASP A 437 14.07 -10.66 7.01
CA ASP A 437 13.69 -11.51 5.88
C ASP A 437 14.90 -11.80 4.99
N MET A 438 15.70 -10.75 4.74
CA MET A 438 16.95 -10.83 4.00
C MET A 438 18.12 -10.41 4.89
N ASP A 439 19.08 -11.33 5.08
CA ASP A 439 20.36 -10.99 5.72
C ASP A 439 21.16 -9.98 4.87
N ALA A 440 22.10 -9.26 5.49
CA ALA A 440 22.89 -8.23 4.80
C ALA A 440 23.61 -8.75 3.54
N ASN A 441 23.99 -10.02 3.53
CA ASN A 441 24.63 -10.70 2.41
C ASN A 441 23.65 -11.02 1.26
N SER A 442 22.39 -11.35 1.56
CA SER A 442 21.34 -11.52 0.55
C SER A 442 20.83 -10.18 0.02
N LEU A 443 20.73 -9.14 0.88
CA LEU A 443 20.47 -7.75 0.45
C LEU A 443 21.56 -7.28 -0.51
N SER A 444 22.83 -7.36 -0.13
CA SER A 444 23.97 -6.93 -0.96
C SER A 444 23.97 -7.62 -2.34
N LYS A 445 23.72 -8.94 -2.41
CA LYS A 445 23.59 -9.67 -3.69
C LYS A 445 22.36 -9.28 -4.52
N ALA A 446 21.21 -9.07 -3.88
CA ALA A 446 19.99 -8.69 -4.57
C ALA A 446 20.09 -7.28 -5.18
N VAL A 447 20.72 -6.35 -4.45
CA VAL A 447 21.12 -5.02 -4.94
C VAL A 447 22.08 -5.17 -6.12
N GLN A 448 23.21 -5.87 -5.93
CA GLN A 448 24.23 -6.09 -6.96
C GLN A 448 23.64 -6.60 -8.28
N TRP A 449 22.86 -7.70 -8.25
CA TRP A 449 22.30 -8.31 -9.46
C TRP A 449 21.22 -7.45 -10.13
N SER A 450 20.49 -6.63 -9.36
CA SER A 450 19.56 -5.64 -9.91
C SER A 450 20.34 -4.52 -10.62
N HIS A 451 21.43 -4.05 -10.02
CA HIS A 451 22.27 -2.98 -10.55
C HIS A 451 23.03 -3.43 -11.82
N GLU A 452 23.50 -4.68 -11.87
CA GLU A 452 24.03 -5.34 -13.07
C GLU A 452 23.03 -5.40 -14.25
N LYS A 453 21.73 -5.14 -14.01
CA LYS A 453 20.68 -5.01 -15.03
C LYS A 453 20.12 -3.58 -15.20
N GLY A 454 20.67 -2.58 -14.50
CA GLY A 454 20.15 -1.22 -14.51
C GLY A 454 18.78 -1.07 -13.80
N LEU A 455 18.45 -2.00 -12.91
CA LEU A 455 17.23 -2.00 -12.12
C LEU A 455 17.50 -1.39 -10.73
N PRO A 456 16.96 -0.20 -10.41
CA PRO A 456 16.89 0.26 -9.03
C PRO A 456 16.01 -0.65 -8.15
N VAL A 457 16.33 -0.67 -6.86
CA VAL A 457 15.60 -1.43 -5.84
C VAL A 457 14.81 -0.52 -4.89
N PHE A 458 13.73 -1.09 -4.35
CA PHE A 458 12.85 -0.49 -3.37
C PHE A 458 12.79 -1.41 -2.16
N ILE A 459 13.50 -1.05 -1.09
CA ILE A 459 13.72 -1.93 0.07
C ILE A 459 12.77 -1.54 1.21
N HIS A 460 11.87 -2.44 1.60
CA HIS A 460 11.04 -2.32 2.80
C HIS A 460 11.94 -2.41 4.04
N THR A 461 11.86 -1.41 4.93
CA THR A 461 12.60 -1.40 6.20
C THR A 461 11.77 -0.78 7.33
N ASN A 462 11.48 -1.52 8.39
CA ASN A 462 10.69 -1.02 9.53
C ASN A 462 11.50 -0.93 10.84
N GLY A 463 12.41 -1.86 11.07
CA GLY A 463 13.36 -1.86 12.17
C GLY A 463 14.73 -1.33 11.79
N ASN A 464 15.43 -0.74 12.76
CA ASN A 464 16.71 -0.06 12.53
C ASN A 464 17.87 -1.01 12.12
N LEU A 465 17.78 -2.32 12.40
CA LEU A 465 18.78 -3.30 11.93
C LEU A 465 18.62 -3.58 10.44
N ALA A 466 17.38 -3.87 10.00
CA ALA A 466 17.07 -4.07 8.58
C ALA A 466 17.39 -2.82 7.75
N GLN A 467 17.05 -1.65 8.26
CA GLN A 467 17.40 -0.38 7.63
C GLN A 467 18.91 -0.15 7.57
N GLY A 468 19.66 -0.43 8.65
CA GLY A 468 21.12 -0.37 8.67
C GLY A 468 21.78 -1.29 7.63
N ASN A 469 21.34 -2.54 7.56
CA ASN A 469 21.80 -3.51 6.56
C ASN A 469 21.51 -3.05 5.12
N SER A 470 20.33 -2.47 4.89
CA SER A 470 19.90 -1.94 3.59
C SER A 470 20.73 -0.74 3.15
N LEU A 471 21.02 0.19 4.07
CA LEU A 471 21.89 1.35 3.84
C LEU A 471 23.31 0.92 3.44
N THR A 472 23.86 -0.09 4.12
CA THR A 472 25.16 -0.68 3.76
C THR A 472 25.10 -1.33 2.37
N ALA A 473 24.10 -2.18 2.10
CA ALA A 473 23.96 -2.88 0.83
C ALA A 473 23.86 -1.91 -0.37
N LEU A 474 23.09 -0.82 -0.23
CA LEU A 474 22.94 0.22 -1.26
C LEU A 474 24.22 1.06 -1.46
N THR A 475 24.92 1.42 -0.38
CA THR A 475 26.12 2.27 -0.49
C THR A 475 27.33 1.49 -1.03
N GLU A 476 27.54 0.24 -0.59
CA GLU A 476 28.62 -0.64 -1.07
C GLU A 476 28.45 -1.07 -2.54
N ASN A 477 27.21 -1.22 -3.02
CA ASN A 477 26.90 -1.60 -4.42
C ASN A 477 26.38 -0.42 -5.26
N SER A 478 26.65 0.83 -4.85
CA SER A 478 26.12 2.02 -5.51
C SER A 478 26.57 2.14 -6.98
N GLN A 479 25.61 2.42 -7.88
CA GLN A 479 25.87 2.48 -9.32
C GLN A 479 25.32 3.76 -9.97
N SER A 480 26.15 4.43 -10.77
CA SER A 480 25.79 5.70 -11.42
C SER A 480 24.57 5.57 -12.33
N GLY A 481 23.62 6.51 -12.20
CA GLY A 481 22.37 6.54 -12.98
C GLY A 481 21.24 5.67 -12.41
N ILE A 482 21.51 4.84 -11.40
CA ILE A 482 20.49 4.16 -10.61
C ILE A 482 20.05 5.09 -9.47
N ARG A 483 18.76 5.01 -9.09
CA ARG A 483 18.21 5.70 -7.93
C ARG A 483 17.39 4.72 -7.11
N ASP A 484 17.89 4.36 -5.96
CA ASP A 484 17.28 3.36 -5.08
C ASP A 484 16.39 4.04 -4.04
N VAL A 485 15.48 3.28 -3.43
CA VAL A 485 14.52 3.81 -2.47
C VAL A 485 14.45 2.93 -1.23
N ILE A 486 14.59 3.55 -0.06
CA ILE A 486 14.24 2.89 1.21
C ILE A 486 12.81 3.26 1.57
N VAL A 487 11.96 2.24 1.70
CA VAL A 487 10.52 2.37 1.95
C VAL A 487 10.26 2.37 3.45
N HIS A 488 9.29 3.19 3.87
CA HIS A 488 8.94 3.53 5.27
C HIS A 488 10.00 4.35 6.01
N PHE A 489 11.28 3.97 5.91
CA PHE A 489 12.44 4.63 6.53
C PHE A 489 12.16 5.03 7.99
N THR A 490 11.63 4.07 8.73
CA THR A 490 10.85 4.29 9.97
C THR A 490 11.69 4.82 11.13
N MET A 491 12.99 4.50 11.21
CA MET A 491 13.83 4.85 12.37
C MET A 491 15.34 4.98 12.07
N PRO A 492 15.76 5.86 11.14
CA PRO A 492 17.17 6.19 10.92
C PRO A 492 17.78 7.01 12.05
N THR A 493 19.10 6.91 12.18
CA THR A 493 19.89 7.91 12.89
C THR A 493 20.13 9.12 11.99
N GLN A 494 20.36 10.31 12.55
CA GLN A 494 20.58 11.51 11.74
C GLN A 494 21.84 11.40 10.86
N GLU A 495 22.84 10.65 11.30
CA GLU A 495 24.07 10.34 10.55
C GLU A 495 23.78 9.45 9.34
N GLN A 496 22.86 8.48 9.45
CA GLN A 496 22.42 7.66 8.32
C GLN A 496 21.77 8.53 7.23
N VAL A 497 20.87 9.44 7.62
CA VAL A 497 20.23 10.41 6.71
C VAL A 497 21.28 11.28 6.01
N GLN A 498 22.22 11.84 6.78
CA GLN A 498 23.32 12.65 6.24
C GLN A 498 24.30 11.85 5.37
N SER A 499 24.38 10.52 5.51
CA SER A 499 25.21 9.65 4.69
C SER A 499 24.61 9.50 3.29
N ILE A 500 23.34 9.10 3.21
CA ILE A 500 22.65 8.91 1.92
C ILE A 500 22.43 10.23 1.16
N ALA A 501 22.26 11.35 1.89
CA ALA A 501 22.20 12.68 1.29
C ALA A 501 23.50 13.05 0.54
N LYS A 502 24.66 12.57 1.00
CA LYS A 502 25.96 12.76 0.31
C LYS A 502 26.15 11.83 -0.87
N ALA A 503 25.48 10.67 -0.89
CA ALA A 503 25.47 9.75 -2.02
C ALA A 503 24.59 10.26 -3.18
N GLY A 504 23.45 10.90 -2.87
CA GLY A 504 22.58 11.56 -3.85
C GLY A 504 21.83 10.60 -4.80
N SER A 505 21.99 9.29 -4.64
CA SER A 505 21.36 8.23 -5.44
C SER A 505 20.34 7.39 -4.68
N ILE A 506 20.00 7.78 -3.44
CA ILE A 506 19.06 7.05 -2.59
C ILE A 506 17.97 8.02 -2.13
N GLY A 507 16.72 7.73 -2.49
CA GLY A 507 15.53 8.38 -1.96
C GLY A 507 14.91 7.58 -0.81
N VAL A 508 13.90 8.16 -0.17
CA VAL A 508 13.20 7.54 0.97
C VAL A 508 11.70 7.75 0.86
N THR A 509 10.87 6.92 1.49
CA THR A 509 9.43 7.20 1.66
C THR A 509 9.03 7.14 3.14
N PHE A 510 7.99 7.89 3.52
CA PHE A 510 7.47 7.88 4.90
C PHE A 510 5.95 7.65 4.95
N LEU A 511 5.55 6.74 5.84
CA LEU A 511 4.16 6.36 6.07
C LEU A 511 3.50 7.26 7.13
N MET A 512 3.25 8.52 6.78
CA MET A 512 2.74 9.53 7.74
C MET A 512 1.39 9.17 8.36
N ASN A 513 0.54 8.44 7.64
CA ASN A 513 -0.73 7.97 8.20
C ASN A 513 -0.55 6.95 9.33
N ASP A 514 0.45 6.06 9.24
CA ASP A 514 0.78 5.11 10.30
C ASP A 514 1.22 5.85 11.56
N PHE A 515 2.09 6.85 11.43
CA PHE A 515 2.48 7.72 12.54
C PHE A 515 1.25 8.31 13.27
N TYR A 516 0.23 8.76 12.55
CA TYR A 516 -0.98 9.28 13.19
C TYR A 516 -1.76 8.22 13.97
N TYR A 517 -1.88 6.98 13.46
CA TYR A 517 -2.71 5.94 14.07
C TYR A 517 -1.99 5.05 15.10
N TYR A 518 -0.67 4.85 14.94
CA TYR A 518 0.10 3.80 15.59
C TYR A 518 1.28 4.30 16.43
N TYR A 519 1.65 5.58 16.36
CA TYR A 519 2.77 6.11 17.16
C TYR A 519 2.62 5.84 18.67
N GLN A 520 1.40 5.99 19.21
CA GLN A 520 1.15 5.76 20.64
C GLN A 520 1.41 4.29 21.05
N PRO A 521 0.74 3.26 20.48
CA PRO A 521 1.05 1.88 20.82
C PRO A 521 2.48 1.44 20.46
N LEU A 522 3.07 1.98 19.37
CA LEU A 522 4.47 1.75 19.04
C LEU A 522 5.41 2.22 20.17
N CYS A 523 5.16 3.39 20.76
CA CYS A 523 5.98 3.94 21.84
C CYS A 523 5.66 3.35 23.22
N GLU A 524 4.39 3.10 23.54
CA GLU A 524 3.96 2.74 24.90
C GLU A 524 3.90 1.23 25.16
N GLN A 525 3.81 0.40 24.11
CA GLN A 525 3.56 -1.04 24.25
C GLN A 525 4.55 -1.92 23.48
N LEU A 526 4.95 -1.52 22.27
CA LEU A 526 5.82 -2.36 21.43
C LEU A 526 7.30 -2.10 21.67
N LEU A 527 7.76 -0.86 21.55
CA LEU A 527 9.17 -0.49 21.51
C LEU A 527 9.63 0.20 22.81
N GLN A 528 10.95 0.40 22.97
CA GLN A 528 11.48 1.28 24.01
C GLN A 528 11.27 2.76 23.61
N PRO A 529 10.70 3.62 24.48
CA PRO A 529 10.45 5.05 24.17
C PRO A 529 11.69 5.85 23.74
N SER A 530 12.88 5.45 24.20
CA SER A 530 14.17 5.98 23.76
C SER A 530 14.42 5.83 22.26
N GLY A 531 13.86 4.80 21.63
CA GLY A 531 13.96 4.52 20.20
C GLY A 531 12.92 5.23 19.32
N THR A 532 11.80 5.69 19.90
CA THR A 532 10.65 6.20 19.12
C THR A 532 10.58 7.72 19.03
N ALA A 533 11.43 8.46 19.74
CA ALA A 533 11.41 9.93 19.74
C ALA A 533 11.59 10.59 18.35
N ASN A 534 12.03 9.85 17.33
CA ASN A 534 12.19 10.34 15.94
C ASN A 534 11.62 9.36 14.88
N LEU A 535 10.54 8.61 15.17
CA LEU A 535 9.92 7.75 14.14
C LEU A 535 9.52 8.56 12.89
N TYR A 536 9.76 8.02 11.70
CA TYR A 536 9.54 8.65 10.40
C TYR A 536 10.08 10.10 10.30
N PRO A 537 11.41 10.33 10.38
CA PRO A 537 11.99 11.67 10.55
C PRO A 537 12.10 12.46 9.23
N ALA A 538 10.95 12.88 8.71
CA ALA A 538 10.83 13.58 7.42
C ALA A 538 11.61 14.90 7.36
N ALA A 539 11.70 15.66 8.47
CA ALA A 539 12.46 16.91 8.49
C ALA A 539 13.96 16.70 8.35
N TRP A 540 14.53 15.63 8.92
CA TRP A 540 15.95 15.28 8.71
C TRP A 540 16.24 15.00 7.23
N ALA A 541 15.36 14.25 6.55
CA ALA A 541 15.51 13.98 5.12
C ALA A 541 15.40 15.27 4.29
N ALA A 542 14.34 16.05 4.51
CA ALA A 542 14.07 17.27 3.75
C ALA A 542 15.13 18.37 3.96
N SER A 543 15.66 18.51 5.19
CA SER A 543 16.74 19.47 5.50
C SER A 543 18.12 19.01 5.02
N SER A 544 18.32 17.70 4.82
CA SER A 544 19.53 17.14 4.20
C SER A 544 19.50 17.21 2.66
N GLY A 545 18.38 17.63 2.05
CA GLY A 545 18.22 17.68 0.60
C GLY A 545 17.89 16.34 -0.06
N LEU A 546 17.39 15.36 0.69
CA LEU A 546 16.88 14.11 0.10
C LEU A 546 15.54 14.33 -0.59
N HIS A 547 15.37 13.69 -1.75
CA HIS A 547 14.05 13.45 -2.32
C HIS A 547 13.33 12.40 -1.45
N LEU A 548 12.18 12.79 -0.90
CA LEU A 548 11.36 11.94 -0.05
C LEU A 548 9.95 11.79 -0.65
N GLY A 549 9.37 10.61 -0.56
CA GLY A 549 7.97 10.33 -0.87
C GLY A 549 7.12 10.32 0.40
N LEU A 550 5.87 10.78 0.28
CA LEU A 550 4.83 10.48 1.27
C LEU A 550 3.88 9.43 0.69
N HIS A 551 3.33 8.58 1.56
CA HIS A 551 2.39 7.53 1.15
C HIS A 551 1.49 7.09 2.31
N SER A 552 0.55 6.21 1.97
CA SER A 552 -0.46 5.64 2.88
C SER A 552 -0.35 4.12 3.00
N ASP A 553 0.54 3.48 2.23
CA ASP A 553 0.71 2.03 2.12
C ASP A 553 -0.61 1.26 2.05
N THR A 554 -1.54 1.78 1.25
CA THR A 554 -2.90 1.25 1.09
C THR A 554 -2.83 -0.26 0.81
N PRO A 555 -3.50 -1.13 1.59
CA PRO A 555 -4.66 -0.84 2.43
C PRO A 555 -4.34 -0.63 3.92
N VAL A 556 -3.07 -0.53 4.33
CA VAL A 556 -2.69 -0.33 5.76
C VAL A 556 -3.30 0.95 6.31
N THR A 557 -3.39 2.00 5.49
CA THR A 557 -4.17 3.20 5.81
C THR A 557 -4.90 3.75 4.56
N PRO A 558 -5.90 4.65 4.71
CA PRO A 558 -6.55 5.34 3.59
C PRO A 558 -5.55 6.07 2.67
N PRO A 559 -5.65 6.01 1.33
CA PRO A 559 -4.87 6.84 0.39
C PRO A 559 -5.30 8.31 0.46
N SER A 560 -4.88 9.01 1.51
CA SER A 560 -5.39 10.33 1.90
C SER A 560 -4.29 11.40 1.84
N PRO A 561 -3.91 11.88 0.64
CA PRO A 561 -2.70 12.68 0.46
C PRO A 561 -2.73 14.00 1.24
N LEU A 562 -3.85 14.73 1.23
CA LEU A 562 -4.02 15.97 1.98
C LEU A 562 -3.94 15.76 3.51
N PHE A 563 -4.35 14.58 3.98
CA PHE A 563 -4.25 14.19 5.39
C PHE A 563 -2.82 13.79 5.75
N SER A 564 -2.16 12.98 4.92
CA SER A 564 -0.74 12.63 5.06
C SER A 564 0.16 13.89 5.06
N MET A 565 -0.11 14.86 4.17
CA MET A 565 0.53 16.19 4.18
C MET A 565 0.26 16.95 5.48
N TRP A 566 -0.97 16.90 6.00
CA TRP A 566 -1.31 17.51 7.28
C TRP A 566 -0.52 16.88 8.43
N VAL A 567 -0.49 15.54 8.56
CA VAL A 567 0.29 14.84 9.59
C VAL A 567 1.78 15.15 9.46
N ALA A 568 2.34 15.20 8.25
CA ALA A 568 3.73 15.58 8.01
C ALA A 568 4.04 17.03 8.46
N SER A 569 3.04 17.91 8.41
CA SER A 569 3.15 19.33 8.80
C SER A 569 2.65 19.66 10.21
N SER A 570 2.09 18.69 10.94
CA SER A 570 1.53 18.87 12.29
C SER A 570 2.11 17.91 13.34
N ARG A 571 2.62 16.75 12.91
CA ARG A 571 3.03 15.59 13.73
C ARG A 571 2.00 15.23 14.82
N SER A 572 0.72 15.36 14.47
CA SER A 572 -0.40 14.94 15.31
C SER A 572 -0.48 13.41 15.38
N VAL A 573 -0.99 12.91 16.50
CA VAL A 573 -1.22 11.48 16.79
C VAL A 573 -2.65 11.33 17.33
N GLN A 574 -3.34 10.26 16.94
CA GLN A 574 -4.71 9.98 17.38
C GLN A 574 -4.71 9.11 18.63
N ALA A 575 -5.19 9.67 19.74
CA ALA A 575 -5.71 8.90 20.87
C ALA A 575 -7.25 8.79 20.72
N PRO A 576 -7.82 7.60 20.45
CA PRO A 576 -9.25 7.37 20.59
C PRO A 576 -9.74 7.73 21.99
N ALA A 577 -11.01 8.14 22.15
CA ALA A 577 -11.52 8.66 23.43
C ALA A 577 -11.51 7.68 24.63
N TRP A 578 -11.21 6.40 24.40
CA TRP A 578 -11.01 5.36 25.43
C TRP A 578 -9.53 5.08 25.72
N MET A 579 -8.60 5.59 24.89
CA MET A 579 -7.15 5.42 25.04
C MET A 579 -6.60 6.49 26.00
N PRO A 580 -5.60 6.16 26.85
CA PRO A 580 -4.93 7.16 27.69
C PRO A 580 -4.27 8.27 26.86
N ALA A 581 -4.01 9.42 27.49
CA ALA A 581 -3.18 10.46 26.88
C ALA A 581 -1.71 9.99 26.78
N LEU A 582 -1.07 10.31 25.66
CA LEU A 582 0.31 9.94 25.31
C LEU A 582 1.32 10.21 26.45
N LEU A 583 2.14 9.22 26.80
CA LEU A 583 3.13 9.32 27.88
C LEU A 583 4.17 10.43 27.64
N PRO A 584 4.67 11.13 28.70
CA PRO A 584 5.63 12.23 28.57
C PRO A 584 6.92 11.90 27.81
N GLU A 585 7.41 10.67 27.92
CA GLU A 585 8.55 10.13 27.16
C GLU A 585 8.24 10.05 25.65
N CYS A 586 7.01 9.71 25.28
CA CYS A 586 6.55 9.61 23.89
C CYS A 586 6.23 10.97 23.25
N GLN A 587 5.94 12.00 24.06
CA GLN A 587 5.67 13.37 23.55
C GLN A 587 6.92 14.08 22.97
N GLN A 588 8.12 13.53 23.20
CA GLN A 588 9.38 14.24 22.91
C GLN A 588 9.68 14.35 21.41
N ASN A 589 10.35 15.45 21.02
CA ASN A 589 10.94 15.71 19.70
C ASN A 589 10.02 15.69 18.47
N GLN A 590 8.72 15.42 18.61
CA GLN A 590 7.78 15.33 17.48
C GLN A 590 7.75 16.60 16.61
N SER A 591 7.81 17.78 17.24
CA SER A 591 7.90 19.08 16.56
C SER A 591 9.16 19.27 15.71
N ASN A 592 10.22 18.48 15.95
CA ASN A 592 11.48 18.60 15.23
C ASN A 592 11.46 17.82 13.90
N GLN A 593 10.41 17.03 13.65
CA GLN A 593 10.23 16.23 12.43
C GLN A 593 9.13 16.78 11.49
N LEU A 594 8.66 18.00 11.74
CA LEU A 594 7.71 18.71 10.88
C LEU A 594 8.35 19.12 9.53
N ILE A 595 7.65 18.86 8.43
CA ILE A 595 7.98 19.43 7.12
C ILE A 595 6.95 20.50 6.69
N SER A 596 7.39 21.47 5.89
CA SER A 596 6.50 22.49 5.33
C SER A 596 5.51 21.87 4.33
N ARG A 597 4.35 22.51 4.14
CA ARG A 597 3.37 22.09 3.13
C ARG A 597 3.97 22.03 1.70
N VAL A 598 4.98 22.87 1.40
CA VAL A 598 5.73 22.82 0.13
C VAL A 598 6.48 21.50 -0.02
N GLN A 599 7.22 21.07 1.01
CA GLN A 599 7.92 19.78 1.01
C GLN A 599 6.92 18.62 0.96
N ALA A 600 5.80 18.71 1.68
CA ALA A 600 4.77 17.68 1.67
C ALA A 600 4.07 17.52 0.30
N ILE A 601 3.87 18.60 -0.46
CA ILE A 601 3.35 18.51 -1.84
C ILE A 601 4.42 17.97 -2.80
N LYS A 602 5.69 18.40 -2.68
CA LYS A 602 6.79 17.83 -3.49
C LYS A 602 6.95 16.32 -3.29
N ALA A 603 6.75 15.85 -2.06
CA ALA A 603 6.75 14.43 -1.71
C ALA A 603 5.55 13.61 -2.26
N TYR A 604 4.56 14.27 -2.85
CA TYR A 604 3.49 13.65 -3.66
C TYR A 604 3.57 14.05 -5.14
N THR A 605 4.60 14.79 -5.57
CA THR A 605 4.73 15.31 -6.95
C THR A 605 6.17 15.20 -7.46
N SER A 606 7.01 16.25 -7.35
CA SER A 606 8.34 16.29 -7.97
C SER A 606 9.30 15.23 -7.42
N ASP A 607 9.29 15.02 -6.11
CA ASP A 607 10.22 14.10 -5.44
C ASP A 607 9.74 12.66 -5.63
N ALA A 608 8.43 12.42 -5.59
CA ALA A 608 7.84 11.13 -5.94
C ALA A 608 8.10 10.72 -7.41
N ALA A 609 8.16 11.69 -8.33
CA ALA A 609 8.59 11.42 -9.72
C ALA A 609 10.08 11.09 -9.83
N TRP A 610 10.92 11.70 -8.98
CA TRP A 610 12.36 11.41 -8.92
C TRP A 610 12.63 9.98 -8.47
N LEU A 611 11.88 9.47 -7.48
CA LEU A 611 11.97 8.07 -7.00
C LEU A 611 11.77 7.04 -8.13
N TYR A 612 11.00 7.37 -9.18
CA TYR A 612 10.69 6.46 -10.29
C TYR A 612 11.56 6.65 -11.55
N ASN A 613 12.55 7.55 -11.53
CA ASN A 613 13.22 8.05 -12.74
C ASN A 613 12.19 8.56 -13.77
N ARG A 614 11.27 9.43 -13.32
CA ARG A 614 10.19 10.06 -14.12
C ARG A 614 10.11 11.58 -13.95
N ASP A 615 10.99 12.18 -13.17
CA ASP A 615 11.18 13.63 -12.99
C ASP A 615 11.71 14.36 -14.23
N ALA A 616 12.47 13.68 -15.09
CA ALA A 616 13.20 14.30 -16.19
C ALA A 616 13.02 13.57 -17.54
N PRO A 617 13.11 14.28 -18.70
CA PRO A 617 12.98 13.67 -20.02
C PRO A 617 14.02 12.57 -20.25
N SER A 618 13.57 11.40 -20.73
CA SER A 618 14.45 10.34 -21.22
C SER A 618 13.87 9.63 -22.44
N LYS A 619 14.64 8.75 -23.08
CA LYS A 619 14.31 8.19 -24.41
C LYS A 619 12.99 7.40 -24.38
N GLY A 620 11.93 8.00 -24.93
CA GLY A 620 10.58 7.41 -24.97
C GLY A 620 9.78 7.56 -23.68
N VAL A 621 10.26 8.38 -22.72
CA VAL A 621 9.61 8.61 -21.42
C VAL A 621 9.22 10.08 -21.30
N THR A 622 7.93 10.34 -21.19
CA THR A 622 7.39 11.65 -20.82
C THR A 622 7.56 11.85 -19.31
N PRO A 623 8.15 12.96 -18.84
CA PRO A 623 8.31 13.23 -17.41
C PRO A 623 7.00 13.69 -16.75
N ILE A 624 6.93 13.53 -15.42
CA ILE A 624 5.73 13.73 -14.58
C ILE A 624 6.10 14.49 -13.30
N GLY A 625 5.11 14.79 -12.44
CA GLY A 625 5.36 15.37 -11.10
C GLY A 625 5.70 16.87 -11.07
N SER A 626 5.74 17.53 -12.23
CA SER A 626 5.85 18.99 -12.34
C SER A 626 5.07 19.50 -13.54
N LEU A 627 4.44 20.68 -13.43
CA LEU A 627 3.82 21.35 -14.56
C LEU A 627 4.89 22.16 -15.30
N GLN A 628 5.44 21.56 -16.36
CA GLN A 628 6.45 22.16 -17.25
C GLN A 628 6.15 21.77 -18.70
N ASN A 629 6.61 22.56 -19.68
CA ASN A 629 6.41 22.26 -21.11
C ASN A 629 7.00 20.87 -21.48
N GLN A 630 6.25 20.08 -22.23
CA GLN A 630 6.55 18.68 -22.63
C GLN A 630 6.53 17.64 -21.50
N TYR A 631 6.13 18.00 -20.27
CA TYR A 631 5.76 17.02 -19.24
C TYR A 631 4.36 16.49 -19.52
N ALA A 632 3.99 15.37 -18.88
CA ALA A 632 2.68 14.77 -19.01
C ALA A 632 1.59 15.76 -18.60
N GLY A 633 0.43 15.65 -19.26
CA GLY A 633 -0.77 16.44 -19.00
C GLY A 633 -1.49 16.04 -17.72
N ASP A 634 -0.74 15.92 -16.63
CA ASP A 634 -1.14 15.34 -15.36
C ASP A 634 -1.31 16.45 -14.33
N LEU A 635 -2.56 16.74 -13.94
CA LEU A 635 -2.86 17.78 -12.95
C LEU A 635 -4.00 17.40 -12.00
N VAL A 636 -3.97 18.01 -10.81
CA VAL A 636 -5.06 18.02 -9.84
C VAL A 636 -5.51 19.47 -9.62
N VAL A 637 -6.82 19.67 -9.49
CA VAL A 637 -7.41 20.96 -9.09
C VAL A 637 -8.02 20.80 -7.70
N PHE A 638 -7.54 21.57 -6.74
CA PHE A 638 -8.04 21.64 -5.37
C PHE A 638 -8.99 22.83 -5.18
N SER A 639 -10.04 22.66 -4.37
CA SER A 639 -11.06 23.71 -4.13
C SER A 639 -10.57 24.90 -3.30
N ALA A 640 -9.44 24.76 -2.62
CA ALA A 640 -8.71 25.82 -1.95
C ALA A 640 -7.21 25.51 -2.03
N ASP A 641 -6.36 26.52 -2.15
CA ASP A 641 -4.90 26.34 -2.17
C ASP A 641 -4.38 25.65 -0.88
N PRO A 642 -3.77 24.45 -0.96
CA PRO A 642 -3.17 23.80 0.20
C PRO A 642 -1.95 24.54 0.76
N LEU A 643 -1.23 25.35 -0.04
CA LEU A 643 -0.02 26.05 0.42
C LEU A 643 -0.31 27.29 1.28
N ASN A 644 -1.44 27.96 1.06
CA ASN A 644 -1.94 29.02 1.93
C ASN A 644 -2.07 28.51 3.39
N PRO A 645 -1.33 29.10 4.37
CA PRO A 645 -1.35 28.64 5.76
C PRO A 645 -2.72 28.75 6.43
N ALA A 646 -3.62 29.62 5.95
CA ALA A 646 -4.97 29.76 6.45
C ALA A 646 -5.94 28.67 5.96
N THR A 647 -5.55 27.87 4.95
CA THR A 647 -6.36 26.75 4.46
C THR A 647 -6.34 25.59 5.46
N ASP A 648 -7.52 25.18 5.91
CA ASP A 648 -7.72 23.91 6.62
C ASP A 648 -7.76 22.76 5.62
N LEU A 649 -6.74 21.90 5.67
CA LEU A 649 -6.58 20.76 4.76
C LEU A 649 -7.72 19.72 4.86
N SER A 650 -8.47 19.70 5.97
CA SER A 650 -9.66 18.84 6.15
C SER A 650 -10.86 19.28 5.29
N THR A 651 -10.81 20.48 4.71
CA THR A 651 -11.89 21.04 3.89
C THR A 651 -11.66 20.93 2.39
N VAL A 652 -10.39 20.87 1.95
CA VAL A 652 -9.93 20.99 0.56
C VAL A 652 -10.40 19.84 -0.35
N LYS A 653 -11.36 20.09 -1.24
CA LYS A 653 -11.87 19.07 -2.17
C LYS A 653 -10.99 18.94 -3.42
N VAL A 654 -10.96 17.76 -4.00
CA VAL A 654 -10.52 17.57 -5.39
C VAL A 654 -11.68 17.92 -6.30
N LEU A 655 -11.53 18.96 -7.13
CA LEU A 655 -12.52 19.38 -8.12
C LEU A 655 -12.33 18.67 -9.46
N TYR A 656 -11.07 18.44 -9.85
CA TYR A 656 -10.70 17.73 -11.06
C TYR A 656 -9.43 16.92 -10.84
N THR A 657 -9.31 15.81 -11.56
CA THR A 657 -8.03 15.11 -11.78
C THR A 657 -7.94 14.75 -13.25
N VAL A 658 -6.79 15.08 -13.85
CA VAL A 658 -6.54 14.97 -15.29
C VAL A 658 -5.31 14.12 -15.48
N HIS A 659 -5.44 13.04 -16.26
CA HIS A 659 -4.38 12.09 -16.59
C HIS A 659 -4.13 12.14 -18.10
N ASN A 660 -2.90 12.42 -18.52
CA ASN A 660 -2.50 12.61 -19.92
C ASN A 660 -3.49 13.51 -20.71
N GLY A 661 -3.90 14.64 -20.13
CA GLY A 661 -4.83 15.60 -20.75
C GLY A 661 -6.29 15.15 -20.87
N LYS A 662 -6.68 14.07 -20.19
CA LYS A 662 -8.07 13.60 -20.11
C LYS A 662 -8.57 13.76 -18.69
N ILE A 663 -9.77 14.30 -18.52
CA ILE A 663 -10.43 14.36 -17.20
C ILE A 663 -10.72 12.91 -16.76
N ALA A 664 -9.99 12.46 -15.74
CA ALA A 664 -10.14 11.15 -15.10
C ALA A 664 -11.20 11.18 -13.98
N TYR A 665 -11.37 12.35 -13.36
CA TYR A 665 -12.38 12.64 -12.36
C TYR A 665 -12.78 14.12 -12.39
N SER A 666 -14.05 14.43 -12.14
CA SER A 666 -14.55 15.80 -11.97
C SER A 666 -15.74 15.87 -11.01
N ASP A 667 -15.64 16.75 -10.03
CA ASP A 667 -16.71 17.25 -9.17
C ASP A 667 -16.53 18.78 -9.04
N PRO A 668 -16.98 19.55 -10.05
CA PRO A 668 -16.75 21.01 -10.10
C PRO A 668 -17.39 21.76 -8.93
N THR A 669 -18.30 21.11 -8.22
CA THR A 669 -19.05 21.60 -7.06
C THR A 669 -18.38 21.33 -5.71
N GLY A 670 -17.36 20.46 -5.64
CA GLY A 670 -16.79 20.00 -4.36
C GLY A 670 -17.81 19.30 -3.46
N SER A 671 -18.78 18.62 -4.07
CA SER A 671 -19.91 17.96 -3.40
C SER A 671 -19.52 16.65 -2.69
N ASN A 672 -18.47 15.98 -3.15
CA ASN A 672 -17.98 14.74 -2.56
C ASN A 672 -17.23 15.02 -1.23
N PRO A 673 -17.42 14.16 -0.21
CA PRO A 673 -16.67 14.28 1.03
C PRO A 673 -15.17 14.04 0.78
N LEU A 674 -14.35 14.64 1.64
CA LEU A 674 -12.93 14.31 1.68
C LEU A 674 -12.74 12.94 2.35
N ILE A 675 -11.64 12.26 2.01
CA ILE A 675 -11.13 11.19 2.85
C ILE A 675 -10.24 11.83 3.89
N TRP A 676 -10.88 12.19 5.01
CA TRP A 676 -10.26 12.70 6.20
C TRP A 676 -10.69 11.80 7.38
N PRO A 677 -9.75 11.24 8.16
CA PRO A 677 -10.07 10.54 9.39
C PRO A 677 -10.66 11.48 10.43
N ASN A 678 -11.77 11.07 11.04
CA ASN A 678 -12.31 11.69 12.26
C ASN A 678 -11.77 10.97 13.50
#